data_AF-A0A1V6IZR3-F1
#
_entry.id   AF-A0A1V6IZR3-F1
#
_cell.length_a   1.000
_cell.length_b   1.000
_cell.length_c   1.000
_cell.angle_alpha   90.00
_cell.angle_beta   90.00
_cell.angle_gamma   90.00
#
_symmetry.space_group_name_H-M   'P 1'
#
loop_
_entity.id
_entity.type
_entity.pdbx_description
1 polymer ?
#
loop_
_entity_poly.entity_id
_entity_poly.type
_entity_poly.pdbx_seq_one_letter_code
_entity_poly.pdbx_strand_id
1 'polypeptide(L)'
;MRGITLRMSGNGSYQYGFWLGPGDYYWNQGAGSAPFFDGVTVETGESSNNIAFLCYGPAPEPIIFNNCAFRGKPGKSVPMRGIYAMDSSALQIINCSYLDFPSAPYAYGVQLHSRFLEETGLVEIANCLWDSSFTASNPTPPFVTYRQFTNSAPYFVHIADSIMPAMPTWFLPDTQTNLYITNALVAMGGHLQTNSPGIDAGGSTLTLADFEGQPRDATPDIGADEYAALGEGDTDEDGLSDSSEVDTYGTDPYRADSDGDNILDGTEVADGTDLTDPLSYRFEVLGIATNQSGNSSAVWICRRWGAGAWDTNAATIATNGNFTLDVLADNQSNTLNVGAFCDYNTNGLPDAVEPVYWKTISVTGSLMRTSFLLKDYDGDYIDDWQEVLCGTDPLSASNYCVSVSGIVTNVYLDTGNFYVGLSLTTNAASMVAVTNVATDGTFDFSHVIMTNASSILYIMHYDDVNTNGMWDTTELYGWNATNRSKGHTIYWTLDARDYDNDDMPDFWEARKSFNWTNTADCVADADSDGFYNVLECWMKTDPYSVNNSSNTAIRNAIAAVDDKLAGLSPSAALPIFSIQNHSTTNYVRNTNCWAYPYDITCNSPWNSAGGVYYTGTLISPRHVIFAAHFDYVTNGTIMRFVDRQNNVVERSIVATMRHPSFPGTNDFYYPDICVGLLNSDVPTNQISCAKVLPDTFSDYLSKGTRIPALSMNQFHKAYVFDVRDISRSYPDNSIRTITRRPVDSARQSFYTGLQGGDSGNPLLMFISGETVLLTVWSYGDGTGTSVSALKSDINDIMDDLGGGYHLQEINLSGYRSLE
;
A
#
# COMPACT_ATOMS: atom_id res chain seq x y z
N MET A 1 35.56 -71.75 32.46
CA MET A 1 35.79 -71.12 33.78
C MET A 1 34.51 -71.20 34.58
N ARG A 2 34.57 -71.34 35.90
CA ARG A 2 33.36 -71.49 36.73
C ARG A 2 33.34 -70.52 37.90
N GLY A 3 32.20 -69.88 38.17
CA GLY A 3 31.94 -69.11 39.39
C GLY A 3 32.77 -67.83 39.55
N ILE A 4 33.15 -67.19 38.46
CA ILE A 4 34.03 -66.00 38.49
C ILE A 4 33.19 -64.74 38.34
N THR A 5 33.40 -63.75 39.21
CA THR A 5 32.91 -62.38 39.00
C THR A 5 34.06 -61.48 38.58
N LEU A 6 33.99 -60.94 37.37
CA LEU A 6 34.89 -59.91 36.87
C LEU A 6 34.24 -58.54 37.00
N ARG A 7 34.89 -57.63 37.72
CA ARG A 7 34.49 -56.22 37.81
C ARG A 7 35.50 -55.37 37.05
N MET A 8 35.04 -54.75 35.98
CA MET A 8 35.88 -53.98 35.09
C MET A 8 35.83 -52.49 35.49
N SER A 9 36.99 -51.84 35.57
CA SER A 9 37.09 -50.40 35.85
C SER A 9 38.32 -49.80 35.18
N GLY A 10 38.18 -48.63 34.54
CA GLY A 10 39.30 -47.89 33.94
C GLY A 10 38.87 -47.06 32.72
N ASN A 11 39.66 -46.02 32.39
CA ASN A 11 39.38 -45.10 31.29
C ASN A 11 40.33 -45.40 30.11
N GLY A 12 39.87 -46.22 29.16
CA GLY A 12 40.61 -46.61 27.96
C GLY A 12 39.66 -46.81 26.78
N SER A 13 40.21 -46.96 25.55
CA SER A 13 39.40 -47.02 24.33
C SER A 13 38.58 -48.31 24.16
N TYR A 14 39.08 -49.46 24.65
CA TYR A 14 38.41 -50.75 24.62
C TYR A 14 38.67 -51.54 25.90
N GLN A 15 37.63 -52.19 26.42
CA GLN A 15 37.69 -53.11 27.55
C GLN A 15 37.06 -54.45 27.19
N TYR A 16 37.85 -55.53 27.33
CA TYR A 16 37.40 -56.91 27.11
C TYR A 16 37.47 -57.68 28.41
N GLY A 17 36.35 -58.27 28.86
CA GLY A 17 36.35 -59.18 30.00
C GLY A 17 37.13 -60.46 29.66
N PHE A 18 36.78 -61.06 28.52
CA PHE A 18 37.49 -62.22 27.95
C PHE A 18 37.67 -62.08 26.43
N TRP A 19 38.87 -62.41 25.96
CA TRP A 19 39.22 -62.55 24.53
C TRP A 19 39.38 -64.02 24.18
N LEU A 20 38.58 -64.50 23.22
CA LEU A 20 38.45 -65.92 22.86
C LEU A 20 38.80 -66.16 21.39
N GLY A 21 39.93 -65.60 20.93
CA GLY A 21 40.41 -65.72 19.54
C GLY A 21 41.90 -66.08 19.44
N PRO A 22 42.41 -66.33 18.22
CA PRO A 22 43.84 -66.53 17.97
C PRO A 22 44.65 -65.31 18.44
N GLY A 23 45.89 -65.53 18.91
CA GLY A 23 46.66 -64.56 19.71
C GLY A 23 46.97 -63.18 19.09
N ASP A 24 46.79 -62.98 17.78
CA ASP A 24 46.98 -61.67 17.12
C ASP A 24 45.64 -61.06 16.71
N TYR A 25 45.33 -59.91 17.31
CA TYR A 25 44.13 -59.11 17.05
C TYR A 25 44.11 -58.65 15.57
N TYR A 26 43.07 -59.08 14.84
CA TYR A 26 42.65 -58.67 13.48
C TYR A 26 43.21 -59.36 12.21
N TRP A 27 44.26 -60.18 12.23
CA TRP A 27 44.89 -60.59 10.96
C TRP A 27 45.09 -62.08 10.68
N ASN A 28 44.87 -62.97 11.65
CA ASN A 28 44.98 -64.41 11.43
C ASN A 28 43.62 -65.10 11.54
N GLN A 29 43.21 -65.78 10.46
CA GLN A 29 42.02 -66.63 10.37
C GLN A 29 42.24 -67.99 11.08
N GLY A 30 42.94 -67.97 12.23
CA GLY A 30 43.15 -69.17 13.04
C GLY A 30 41.90 -69.55 13.83
N ALA A 31 41.80 -70.81 14.21
CA ALA A 31 40.71 -71.25 15.07
C ALA A 31 40.79 -70.57 16.45
N GLY A 32 39.67 -70.02 16.92
CA GLY A 32 39.48 -69.50 18.27
C GLY A 32 39.38 -70.63 19.31
N SER A 33 39.27 -70.25 20.58
CA SER A 33 39.07 -71.21 21.67
C SER A 33 37.59 -71.58 21.83
N ALA A 34 37.31 -72.84 22.21
CA ALA A 34 35.98 -73.33 22.57
C ALA A 34 35.83 -73.52 24.11
N PRO A 35 35.81 -72.45 24.92
CA PRO A 35 35.69 -72.57 26.36
C PRO A 35 34.24 -72.82 26.81
N PHE A 36 34.12 -73.45 27.98
CA PHE A 36 32.87 -73.57 28.74
C PHE A 36 32.89 -72.61 29.93
N PHE A 37 31.94 -71.68 30.01
CA PHE A 37 31.72 -70.74 31.11
C PHE A 37 30.47 -71.11 31.90
N ASP A 38 30.58 -71.19 33.22
CA ASP A 38 29.47 -71.58 34.09
C ASP A 38 29.43 -70.70 35.34
N GLY A 39 28.36 -69.96 35.58
CA GLY A 39 28.28 -69.08 36.75
C GLY A 39 29.24 -67.90 36.68
N VAL A 40 29.55 -67.40 35.48
CA VAL A 40 30.48 -66.27 35.30
C VAL A 40 29.70 -64.96 35.17
N THR A 41 30.06 -63.99 36.00
CA THR A 41 29.47 -62.66 36.03
C THR A 41 30.49 -61.63 35.54
N VAL A 42 30.11 -60.78 34.59
CA VAL A 42 30.92 -59.65 34.15
C VAL A 42 30.16 -58.35 34.37
N GLU A 43 30.72 -57.50 35.24
CA GLU A 43 30.24 -56.15 35.53
C GLU A 43 31.15 -55.14 34.82
N THR A 44 30.57 -54.31 33.95
CA THR A 44 31.34 -53.40 33.08
C THR A 44 31.67 -52.05 33.73
N GLY A 45 32.71 -51.40 33.21
CA GLY A 45 33.29 -50.16 33.72
C GLY A 45 32.93 -48.91 32.91
N GLU A 46 33.70 -47.83 33.07
CA GLU A 46 33.52 -46.55 32.38
C GLU A 46 34.51 -46.36 31.21
N SER A 47 34.52 -47.30 30.26
CA SER A 47 35.34 -47.21 29.03
C SER A 47 34.51 -46.78 27.81
N SER A 48 35.18 -46.27 26.77
CA SER A 48 34.56 -45.90 25.48
C SER A 48 33.90 -47.07 24.76
N ASN A 49 34.29 -48.32 25.04
CA ASN A 49 33.67 -49.50 24.46
C ASN A 49 33.89 -50.73 25.36
N ASN A 50 32.81 -51.26 25.93
CA ASN A 50 32.86 -52.37 26.89
C ASN A 50 32.34 -53.65 26.23
N ILE A 51 33.10 -54.74 26.34
CA ILE A 51 32.74 -56.04 25.79
C ILE A 51 33.02 -57.09 26.85
N ALA A 52 31.98 -57.74 27.38
CA ALA A 52 32.19 -58.76 28.40
C ALA A 52 32.88 -60.00 27.81
N PHE A 53 32.39 -60.52 26.67
CA PHE A 53 33.04 -61.60 25.95
C PHE A 53 33.20 -61.28 24.48
N LEU A 54 34.43 -61.38 23.96
CA LEU A 54 34.75 -61.27 22.55
C LEU A 54 35.18 -62.62 22.00
N CYS A 55 34.31 -63.23 21.21
CA CYS A 55 34.54 -64.49 20.51
C CYS A 55 34.96 -64.17 19.07
N TYR A 56 36.17 -64.59 18.66
CA TYR A 56 36.70 -64.25 17.34
C TYR A 56 37.26 -65.48 16.63
N GLY A 57 36.73 -65.76 15.43
CA GLY A 57 37.13 -66.85 14.56
C GLY A 57 36.43 -68.18 14.89
N PRO A 58 36.51 -69.18 13.98
CA PRO A 58 35.84 -70.45 14.13
C PRO A 58 36.47 -71.26 15.26
N ALA A 59 35.67 -72.00 16.02
CA ALA A 59 36.17 -72.86 17.09
C ALA A 59 35.89 -74.34 16.76
N PRO A 60 36.72 -75.29 17.22
CA PRO A 60 36.51 -76.70 16.93
C PRO A 60 35.26 -77.29 17.59
N GLU A 61 34.77 -76.66 18.66
CA GLU A 61 33.59 -77.04 19.43
C GLU A 61 32.80 -75.77 19.81
N PRO A 62 31.52 -75.88 20.23
CA PRO A 62 30.73 -74.73 20.66
C PRO A 62 31.35 -73.98 21.84
N ILE A 63 31.26 -72.65 21.81
CA ILE A 63 31.53 -71.79 22.98
C ILE A 63 30.27 -71.80 23.84
N ILE A 64 30.38 -72.23 25.09
CA ILE A 64 29.22 -72.44 25.95
C ILE A 64 29.24 -71.42 27.10
N PHE A 65 28.13 -70.70 27.25
CA PHE A 65 27.81 -69.83 28.36
C PHE A 65 26.62 -70.42 29.10
N ASN A 66 26.84 -70.78 30.36
CA ASN A 66 25.84 -71.38 31.22
C ASN A 66 25.75 -70.57 32.52
N ASN A 67 24.55 -70.23 32.97
CA ASN A 67 24.35 -69.52 34.24
C ASN A 67 25.17 -68.21 34.35
N CYS A 68 25.39 -67.50 33.23
CA CYS A 68 26.22 -66.30 33.20
C CYS A 68 25.40 -65.02 33.36
N ALA A 69 26.01 -63.99 33.97
CA ALA A 69 25.38 -62.67 34.08
C ALA A 69 26.24 -61.56 33.48
N PHE A 70 25.59 -60.69 32.72
CA PHE A 70 26.21 -59.54 32.06
C PHE A 70 25.56 -58.28 32.61
N ARG A 71 26.34 -57.48 33.35
CA ARG A 71 25.82 -56.27 34.01
C ARG A 71 26.45 -55.01 33.46
N GLY A 72 25.58 -54.12 33.02
CA GLY A 72 25.93 -52.79 32.57
C GLY A 72 25.94 -51.76 33.68
N LYS A 73 25.83 -50.50 33.26
CA LYS A 73 25.55 -49.36 34.13
C LYS A 73 24.44 -48.54 33.49
N PRO A 74 23.24 -48.47 34.08
CA PRO A 74 22.13 -47.73 33.50
C PRO A 74 22.42 -46.22 33.58
N GLY A 75 21.86 -45.45 32.64
CA GLY A 75 22.02 -43.99 32.60
C GLY A 75 23.40 -43.48 32.16
N LYS A 76 24.28 -44.35 31.66
CA LYS A 76 25.58 -43.96 31.08
C LYS A 76 25.55 -44.06 29.56
N SER A 77 26.11 -43.09 28.85
CA SER A 77 26.24 -43.11 27.38
C SER A 77 27.50 -43.87 26.91
N VAL A 78 27.79 -45.03 27.50
CA VAL A 78 28.94 -45.87 27.13
C VAL A 78 28.47 -47.13 26.40
N PRO A 79 28.99 -47.48 25.22
CA PRO A 79 28.65 -48.72 24.54
C PRO A 79 29.01 -49.96 25.37
N MET A 80 28.11 -50.95 25.41
CA MET A 80 28.34 -52.23 26.07
C MET A 80 27.86 -53.41 25.22
N ARG A 81 28.66 -54.47 25.12
CA ARG A 81 28.24 -55.76 24.57
C ARG A 81 28.37 -56.85 25.63
N GLY A 82 27.29 -57.59 25.87
CA GLY A 82 27.36 -58.78 26.71
C GLY A 82 28.22 -59.85 26.02
N ILE A 83 27.76 -60.34 24.88
CA ILE A 83 28.52 -61.27 24.04
C ILE A 83 28.69 -60.64 22.67
N TYR A 84 29.93 -60.57 22.19
CA TYR A 84 30.24 -60.18 20.82
C TYR A 84 30.94 -61.34 20.12
N ALA A 85 30.24 -62.01 19.21
CA ALA A 85 30.78 -63.10 18.40
C ALA A 85 31.00 -62.63 16.95
N MET A 86 32.22 -62.84 16.47
CA MET A 86 32.60 -62.59 15.09
C MET A 86 33.23 -63.86 14.52
N ASP A 87 32.60 -64.40 13.47
CA ASP A 87 33.06 -65.59 12.76
C ASP A 87 33.23 -66.85 13.64
N SER A 88 32.55 -66.93 14.78
CA SER A 88 32.48 -68.15 15.61
C SER A 88 31.50 -69.16 15.02
N SER A 89 31.91 -70.42 14.93
CA SER A 89 31.16 -71.52 14.29
C SER A 89 29.95 -71.99 15.11
N ALA A 90 30.02 -71.99 16.44
CA ALA A 90 28.90 -72.37 17.29
C ALA A 90 28.93 -71.69 18.68
N LEU A 91 27.74 -71.27 19.15
CA LEU A 91 27.52 -70.71 20.49
C LEU A 91 26.30 -71.36 21.16
N GLN A 92 26.43 -71.65 22.45
CA GLN A 92 25.29 -72.02 23.31
C GLN A 92 25.24 -71.05 24.49
N ILE A 93 24.12 -70.35 24.66
CA ILE A 93 23.87 -69.34 25.68
C ILE A 93 22.63 -69.79 26.46
N ILE A 94 22.86 -70.35 27.64
CA ILE A 94 21.83 -71.04 28.42
C ILE A 94 21.78 -70.43 29.83
N ASN A 95 20.58 -70.16 30.33
CA ASN A 95 20.35 -69.64 31.68
C ASN A 95 21.10 -68.33 31.98
N CYS A 96 21.14 -67.39 31.03
CA CYS A 96 21.93 -66.16 31.17
C CYS A 96 21.06 -64.91 31.38
N SER A 97 21.59 -63.94 32.13
CA SER A 97 20.91 -62.67 32.43
C SER A 97 21.67 -61.47 31.89
N TYR A 98 20.93 -60.53 31.27
CA TYR A 98 21.42 -59.28 30.73
C TYR A 98 20.74 -58.13 31.47
N LEU A 99 21.50 -57.46 32.33
CA LEU A 99 20.95 -56.53 33.31
C LEU A 99 21.64 -55.17 33.20
N ASP A 100 20.90 -54.11 33.49
CA ASP A 100 21.39 -52.75 33.69
C ASP A 100 22.15 -52.15 32.48
N PHE A 101 21.71 -52.46 31.25
CA PHE A 101 22.42 -52.01 30.06
C PHE A 101 22.34 -50.47 29.86
N PRO A 102 23.43 -49.84 29.38
CA PRO A 102 23.44 -48.40 29.12
C PRO A 102 22.63 -48.01 27.87
N SER A 103 21.99 -46.85 27.95
CA SER A 103 21.39 -46.15 26.81
C SER A 103 22.50 -45.49 25.95
N ALA A 104 23.19 -46.28 25.13
CA ALA A 104 24.25 -45.82 24.26
C ALA A 104 24.19 -46.46 22.87
N PRO A 105 24.61 -45.76 21.80
CA PRO A 105 24.81 -46.38 20.50
C PRO A 105 25.72 -47.61 20.63
N TYR A 106 25.33 -48.71 19.99
CA TYR A 106 26.03 -49.99 20.03
C TYR A 106 26.04 -50.73 21.37
N ALA A 107 25.10 -50.41 22.27
CA ALA A 107 24.80 -51.26 23.42
C ALA A 107 23.95 -52.46 22.98
N TYR A 108 24.44 -53.68 23.16
CA TYR A 108 23.83 -54.93 22.65
C TYR A 108 23.94 -56.05 23.69
N GLY A 109 22.87 -56.81 23.91
CA GLY A 109 22.96 -58.03 24.71
C GLY A 109 23.90 -59.04 24.06
N VAL A 110 23.55 -59.47 22.84
CA VAL A 110 24.33 -60.35 21.99
C VAL A 110 24.53 -59.71 20.61
N GLN A 111 25.78 -59.60 20.15
CA GLN A 111 26.12 -59.15 18.80
C GLN A 111 26.78 -60.28 18.01
N LEU A 112 26.24 -60.54 16.82
CA LEU A 112 26.73 -61.55 15.89
C LEU A 112 27.19 -60.90 14.59
N HIS A 113 28.44 -61.14 14.18
CA HIS A 113 28.98 -60.69 12.90
C HIS A 113 29.53 -61.85 12.08
N SER A 114 29.06 -62.02 10.85
CA SER A 114 29.65 -62.97 9.90
C SER A 114 30.33 -62.24 8.75
N ARG A 115 31.68 -62.26 8.77
CA ARG A 115 32.55 -61.63 7.78
C ARG A 115 33.28 -62.67 6.93
N PHE A 116 33.69 -63.78 7.54
CA PHE A 116 34.50 -64.82 6.93
C PHE A 116 34.06 -66.25 7.30
N LEU A 117 32.88 -66.45 7.91
CA LEU A 117 32.33 -67.80 8.12
C LEU A 117 32.25 -68.57 6.81
N GLU A 118 32.86 -69.75 6.79
CA GLU A 118 32.82 -70.69 5.66
C GLU A 118 31.52 -71.50 5.63
N GLU A 119 30.97 -71.81 6.81
CA GLU A 119 29.72 -72.57 6.99
C GLU A 119 28.77 -71.84 7.94
N THR A 120 27.48 -72.20 7.92
CA THR A 120 26.46 -71.58 8.76
C THR A 120 26.82 -71.73 10.23
N GLY A 121 26.98 -70.61 10.93
CA GLY A 121 27.24 -70.63 12.36
C GLY A 121 25.96 -70.95 13.15
N LEU A 122 26.03 -71.77 14.20
CA LEU A 122 24.87 -72.14 15.01
C LEU A 122 24.86 -71.39 16.34
N VAL A 123 23.77 -70.72 16.68
CA VAL A 123 23.60 -70.01 17.96
C VAL A 123 22.34 -70.48 18.63
N GLU A 124 22.48 -71.10 19.80
CA GLU A 124 21.37 -71.51 20.66
C GLU A 124 21.31 -70.57 21.86
N ILE A 125 20.14 -69.96 22.06
CA ILE A 125 19.84 -69.08 23.19
C ILE A 125 18.61 -69.65 23.89
N ALA A 126 18.76 -70.09 25.13
CA ALA A 126 17.67 -70.71 25.86
C ALA A 126 17.63 -70.20 27.30
N ASN A 127 16.41 -69.98 27.82
CA ASN A 127 16.17 -69.62 29.21
C ASN A 127 16.94 -68.36 29.66
N CYS A 128 16.92 -67.30 28.85
CA CYS A 128 17.63 -66.06 29.12
C CYS A 128 16.69 -64.91 29.49
N LEU A 129 17.19 -63.94 30.26
CA LEU A 129 16.45 -62.76 30.71
C LEU A 129 17.14 -61.47 30.25
N TRP A 130 16.36 -60.56 29.67
CA TRP A 130 16.71 -59.15 29.49
C TRP A 130 15.79 -58.27 30.33
N ASP A 131 16.36 -57.32 31.07
CA ASP A 131 15.57 -56.40 31.90
C ASP A 131 15.09 -55.16 31.14
N SER A 132 14.32 -54.29 31.81
CA SER A 132 13.71 -53.09 31.21
C SER A 132 14.70 -52.08 30.63
N SER A 133 16.01 -52.21 30.87
CA SER A 133 17.04 -51.35 30.27
C SER A 133 17.06 -51.39 28.73
N PHE A 134 16.35 -52.34 28.14
CA PHE A 134 16.18 -52.52 26.71
C PHE A 134 14.83 -52.00 26.15
N THR A 135 14.09 -51.16 26.89
CA THR A 135 12.80 -50.57 26.45
C THR A 135 12.80 -49.05 26.33
N ALA A 136 13.37 -48.35 27.32
CA ALA A 136 13.14 -46.92 27.53
C ALA A 136 14.26 -45.99 27.05
N SER A 137 14.90 -46.24 25.89
CA SER A 137 16.01 -45.37 25.42
C SER A 137 15.95 -44.97 23.95
N ASN A 138 16.56 -43.82 23.63
CA ASN A 138 16.76 -43.33 22.26
C ASN A 138 18.28 -43.26 21.93
N PRO A 139 18.84 -44.20 21.15
CA PRO A 139 18.19 -45.39 20.57
C PRO A 139 17.99 -46.53 21.59
N THR A 140 16.98 -47.37 21.38
CA THR A 140 16.74 -48.59 22.16
C THR A 140 17.83 -49.63 21.84
N PRO A 141 18.61 -50.14 22.81
CA PRO A 141 19.59 -51.18 22.53
C PRO A 141 18.88 -52.49 22.13
N PRO A 142 19.29 -53.17 21.06
CA PRO A 142 18.71 -54.47 20.73
C PRO A 142 19.27 -55.59 21.62
N PHE A 143 18.38 -56.53 21.98
CA PHE A 143 18.70 -57.75 22.75
C PHE A 143 19.74 -58.61 22.03
N VAL A 144 19.46 -58.89 20.75
CA VAL A 144 20.32 -59.62 19.82
C VAL A 144 20.42 -58.77 18.55
N THR A 145 21.61 -58.65 17.97
CA THR A 145 21.81 -58.00 16.67
C THR A 145 22.71 -58.84 15.78
N TYR A 146 22.40 -58.88 14.49
CA TYR A 146 23.13 -59.67 13.50
C TYR A 146 23.51 -58.83 12.28
N ARG A 147 24.76 -58.95 11.83
CA ARG A 147 25.25 -58.36 10.56
C ARG A 147 26.01 -59.38 9.73
N GLN A 148 25.52 -59.61 8.51
CA GLN A 148 26.18 -60.41 7.48
C GLN A 148 26.98 -59.54 6.50
N PHE A 149 28.19 -59.97 6.12
CA PHE A 149 28.94 -59.39 4.99
C PHE A 149 28.78 -60.24 3.73
N THR A 150 28.90 -59.61 2.56
CA THR A 150 28.47 -60.09 1.23
C THR A 150 28.98 -61.48 0.79
N ASN A 151 30.04 -62.03 1.42
CA ASN A 151 30.66 -63.31 1.04
C ASN A 151 30.86 -64.26 2.24
N SER A 152 30.03 -64.17 3.28
CA SER A 152 30.13 -65.00 4.48
C SER A 152 28.86 -65.82 4.68
N ALA A 153 28.99 -67.05 5.18
CA ALA A 153 27.87 -67.86 5.60
C ALA A 153 27.08 -67.16 6.74
N PRO A 154 25.76 -67.40 6.84
CA PRO A 154 24.93 -66.75 7.84
C PRO A 154 25.06 -67.41 9.23
N TYR A 155 24.53 -66.74 10.24
CA TYR A 155 24.19 -67.40 11.50
C TYR A 155 22.78 -67.99 11.43
N PHE A 156 22.61 -69.19 11.94
CA PHE A 156 21.32 -69.75 12.34
C PHE A 156 21.16 -69.52 13.84
N VAL A 157 20.16 -68.74 14.24
CA VAL A 157 19.92 -68.43 15.65
C VAL A 157 18.62 -69.12 16.07
N HIS A 158 18.64 -69.77 17.23
CA HIS A 158 17.46 -70.36 17.87
C HIS A 158 17.31 -69.71 19.24
N ILE A 159 16.13 -69.13 19.50
CA ILE A 159 15.81 -68.54 20.80
C ILE A 159 14.59 -69.25 21.38
N ALA A 160 14.73 -69.77 22.59
CA ALA A 160 13.68 -70.50 23.30
C ALA A 160 13.57 -70.02 24.76
N ASP A 161 12.34 -70.07 25.28
CA ASP A 161 12.00 -69.96 26.71
C ASP A 161 12.64 -68.74 27.42
N SER A 162 12.73 -67.59 26.73
CA SER A 162 13.44 -66.40 27.22
C SER A 162 12.51 -65.21 27.43
N ILE A 163 12.82 -64.36 28.41
CA ILE A 163 12.05 -63.16 28.79
C ILE A 163 12.67 -61.92 28.13
N MET A 164 11.89 -61.20 27.33
CA MET A 164 12.30 -59.99 26.63
C MET A 164 11.25 -58.87 26.80
N PRO A 165 11.64 -57.64 27.15
CA PRO A 165 10.73 -56.54 27.47
C PRO A 165 10.24 -55.75 26.24
N ALA A 166 10.68 -56.10 25.02
CA ALA A 166 10.15 -55.56 23.77
C ALA A 166 10.32 -56.57 22.62
N MET A 167 9.57 -56.39 21.54
CA MET A 167 9.79 -57.13 20.29
C MET A 167 11.12 -56.71 19.65
N PRO A 168 11.94 -57.64 19.15
CA PRO A 168 13.21 -57.28 18.56
C PRO A 168 13.05 -56.50 17.23
N THR A 169 13.75 -55.37 17.10
CA THR A 169 13.48 -54.31 16.09
C THR A 169 14.04 -54.57 14.68
N TRP A 170 14.62 -55.74 14.41
CA TRP A 170 15.11 -56.17 13.09
C TRP A 170 14.25 -57.30 12.48
N PHE A 171 13.04 -57.48 13.03
CA PHE A 171 12.09 -58.51 12.64
C PHE A 171 10.98 -57.92 11.78
N LEU A 172 11.16 -57.97 10.47
CA LEU A 172 10.03 -57.98 9.55
C LEU A 172 9.71 -59.45 9.27
N PRO A 173 8.48 -59.93 9.53
CA PRO A 173 8.09 -61.25 9.07
C PRO A 173 8.16 -61.21 7.54
N ASP A 174 9.05 -62.01 6.95
CA ASP A 174 8.88 -62.66 5.63
C ASP A 174 10.14 -62.94 4.79
N THR A 175 11.39 -62.78 5.27
CA THR A 175 12.55 -63.19 4.42
C THR A 175 13.77 -63.89 5.04
N GLN A 176 13.82 -64.22 6.34
CA GLN A 176 15.01 -64.92 6.89
C GLN A 176 14.69 -66.36 7.29
N THR A 177 15.11 -67.33 6.47
CA THR A 177 14.90 -68.79 6.64
C THR A 177 15.72 -69.44 7.75
N ASN A 178 16.52 -68.68 8.50
CA ASN A 178 17.54 -69.22 9.40
C ASN A 178 17.35 -68.81 10.87
N LEU A 179 16.13 -68.47 11.29
CA LEU A 179 15.81 -68.10 12.67
C LEU A 179 14.53 -68.82 13.10
N TYR A 180 14.63 -69.66 14.12
CA TYR A 180 13.49 -70.33 14.73
C TYR A 180 13.29 -69.75 16.13
N ILE A 181 12.10 -69.21 16.42
CA ILE A 181 11.70 -68.78 17.77
C ILE A 181 10.56 -69.69 18.19
N THR A 182 10.76 -70.44 19.26
CA THR A 182 9.74 -71.35 19.81
C THR A 182 9.52 -70.98 21.26
N ASN A 183 8.28 -70.62 21.60
CA ASN A 183 7.81 -70.35 22.98
C ASN A 183 8.45 -69.14 23.71
N ALA A 184 8.87 -68.09 23.00
CA ALA A 184 9.06 -66.79 23.66
C ALA A 184 7.67 -66.20 23.94
N LEU A 185 7.20 -66.27 25.19
CA LEU A 185 6.07 -65.45 25.65
C LEU A 185 6.54 -64.00 25.56
N VAL A 186 6.11 -63.28 24.51
CA VAL A 186 6.33 -61.85 24.35
C VAL A 186 5.51 -61.16 25.44
N ALA A 187 6.12 -60.95 26.60
CA ALA A 187 5.53 -60.24 27.72
C ALA A 187 5.64 -58.73 27.48
N MET A 188 4.73 -58.17 26.68
CA MET A 188 4.50 -56.73 26.70
C MET A 188 3.77 -56.38 28.00
N GLY A 189 4.43 -55.65 28.90
CA GLY A 189 3.74 -54.90 29.96
C GLY A 189 3.52 -55.58 31.32
N GLY A 190 4.25 -56.64 31.70
CA GLY A 190 4.25 -57.12 33.09
C GLY A 190 5.64 -57.20 33.70
N HIS A 191 5.69 -57.37 35.02
CA HIS A 191 6.92 -57.31 35.82
C HIS A 191 7.17 -58.63 36.55
N LEU A 192 8.45 -58.99 36.74
CA LEU A 192 8.86 -60.07 37.66
C LEU A 192 8.62 -59.62 39.10
N GLN A 193 8.15 -60.52 39.97
CA GLN A 193 8.01 -60.22 41.40
C GLN A 193 9.37 -59.86 42.00
N THR A 194 9.40 -58.94 42.97
CA THR A 194 10.63 -58.33 43.54
C THR A 194 11.63 -59.33 44.14
N ASN A 195 11.21 -60.57 44.35
CA ASN A 195 11.93 -61.69 44.94
C ASN A 195 12.25 -62.83 43.96
N SER A 196 11.99 -62.63 42.66
CA SER A 196 12.23 -63.65 41.62
C SER A 196 13.72 -64.03 41.55
N PRO A 197 14.08 -65.33 41.50
CA PRO A 197 15.46 -65.80 41.34
C PRO A 197 16.14 -65.35 40.04
N GLY A 198 15.36 -64.87 39.06
CA GLY A 198 15.87 -64.25 37.82
C GLY A 198 16.49 -62.87 38.04
N ILE A 199 16.10 -62.19 39.12
CA ILE A 199 16.74 -60.96 39.60
C ILE A 199 17.96 -61.41 40.43
N ASP A 200 19.14 -61.44 39.81
CA ASP A 200 20.46 -61.83 40.39
C ASP A 200 21.03 -63.23 40.14
N ALA A 201 20.63 -63.91 39.06
CA ALA A 201 21.36 -65.10 38.61
C ALA A 201 22.86 -64.76 38.42
N GLY A 202 23.76 -65.51 39.07
CA GLY A 202 25.21 -65.25 39.08
C GLY A 202 25.80 -64.66 40.38
N GLY A 203 25.01 -64.48 41.45
CA GLY A 203 25.52 -64.24 42.80
C GLY A 203 26.10 -65.51 43.45
N SER A 204 27.07 -65.39 44.36
CA SER A 204 27.83 -66.52 44.95
C SER A 204 27.06 -67.46 45.90
N THR A 205 25.73 -67.32 45.99
CA THR A 205 24.85 -68.25 46.73
C THR A 205 23.55 -68.43 45.95
N LEU A 206 23.57 -69.33 44.96
CA LEU A 206 22.34 -69.81 44.32
C LEU A 206 21.82 -71.01 45.11
N THR A 207 20.57 -70.94 45.59
CA THR A 207 19.83 -72.10 46.08
C THR A 207 19.48 -73.01 44.90
N LEU A 208 19.48 -74.32 45.10
CA LEU A 208 19.08 -75.33 44.10
C LEU A 208 17.60 -75.27 43.71
N ALA A 209 16.81 -74.40 44.35
CA ALA A 209 15.38 -74.23 44.12
C ALA A 209 14.96 -72.75 43.96
N ASP A 210 13.82 -72.54 43.30
CA ASP A 210 13.12 -71.25 43.08
C ASP A 210 12.36 -70.74 44.32
N PHE A 211 11.55 -69.68 44.18
CA PHE A 211 10.80 -69.07 45.30
C PHE A 211 9.65 -69.99 45.80
N GLU A 212 9.04 -70.79 44.93
CA GLU A 212 8.02 -71.80 45.22
C GLU A 212 8.60 -73.15 45.71
N GLY A 213 9.92 -73.32 45.63
CA GLY A 213 10.67 -74.50 46.08
C GLY A 213 10.90 -75.59 45.01
N GLN A 214 10.71 -75.32 43.71
CA GLN A 214 11.01 -76.26 42.62
C GLN A 214 12.50 -76.29 42.25
N PRO A 215 13.03 -77.40 41.73
CA PRO A 215 14.42 -77.50 41.26
C PRO A 215 14.66 -76.72 39.95
N ARG A 216 15.80 -76.00 39.86
CA ARG A 216 16.19 -75.19 38.68
C ARG A 216 16.44 -75.96 37.36
N ASP A 217 16.31 -77.28 37.34
CA ASP A 217 16.48 -78.11 36.14
C ASP A 217 15.15 -78.53 35.48
N ALA A 218 14.02 -78.05 35.99
CA ALA A 218 12.73 -78.17 35.32
C ALA A 218 12.59 -77.07 34.24
N THR A 219 12.28 -77.49 33.03
CA THR A 219 11.90 -76.55 31.95
C THR A 219 10.51 -75.98 32.28
N PRO A 220 10.30 -74.65 32.25
CA PRO A 220 11.27 -73.55 32.22
C PRO A 220 11.24 -72.70 33.50
N ASP A 221 12.38 -72.41 34.15
CA ASP A 221 12.39 -71.42 35.23
C ASP A 221 13.71 -70.61 35.38
N ILE A 222 13.59 -69.32 35.04
CA ILE A 222 14.31 -68.14 35.61
C ILE A 222 13.26 -67.08 36.07
N GLY A 223 12.03 -67.49 36.34
CA GLY A 223 10.89 -66.71 36.81
C GLY A 223 9.81 -66.46 35.76
N ALA A 224 9.77 -67.24 34.68
CA ALA A 224 8.90 -66.97 33.53
C ALA A 224 7.40 -67.21 33.80
N ASP A 225 7.06 -68.03 34.79
CA ASP A 225 5.71 -68.31 35.26
C ASP A 225 5.24 -67.39 36.41
N GLU A 226 6.10 -66.47 36.89
CA GLU A 226 5.86 -65.55 38.02
C GLU A 226 5.28 -64.17 37.60
N TYR A 227 4.67 -64.07 36.42
CA TYR A 227 4.16 -62.84 35.76
C TYR A 227 2.76 -62.35 36.26
N ALA A 228 2.55 -61.03 36.44
CA ALA A 228 1.26 -60.41 36.81
C ALA A 228 0.78 -59.32 35.81
N ALA A 229 -0.54 -59.18 35.60
CA ALA A 229 -1.19 -58.23 34.67
C ALA A 229 -1.57 -56.86 35.31
N LEU A 230 -1.74 -55.80 34.48
CA LEU A 230 -2.06 -54.40 34.87
C LEU A 230 -3.49 -54.25 35.47
N GLY A 231 -3.73 -53.18 36.23
CA GLY A 231 -4.98 -52.95 36.99
C GLY A 231 -5.74 -51.66 36.62
N GLU A 232 -6.83 -51.35 37.34
CA GLU A 232 -7.70 -50.17 37.13
C GLU A 232 -7.09 -48.84 37.63
N GLY A 233 -5.77 -48.69 37.58
CA GLY A 233 -5.07 -47.43 37.88
C GLY A 233 -5.24 -46.42 36.74
N ASP A 234 -4.77 -45.20 36.97
CA ASP A 234 -4.57 -44.15 35.95
C ASP A 234 -3.18 -43.60 36.29
N THR A 235 -2.16 -44.21 35.70
CA THR A 235 -0.77 -44.07 36.14
C THR A 235 -0.14 -42.76 35.67
N ASP A 236 -0.62 -42.17 34.58
CA ASP A 236 -0.15 -40.90 34.04
C ASP A 236 -1.10 -39.71 34.23
N GLU A 237 -2.26 -39.94 34.87
CA GLU A 237 -3.24 -38.95 35.32
C GLU A 237 -3.93 -38.18 34.17
N ASP A 238 -4.15 -38.83 33.03
CA ASP A 238 -4.74 -38.24 31.83
C ASP A 238 -6.28 -38.36 31.79
N GLY A 239 -6.85 -39.19 32.67
CA GLY A 239 -8.28 -39.44 32.80
C GLY A 239 -8.77 -40.75 32.18
N LEU A 240 -7.88 -41.57 31.61
CA LEU A 240 -8.11 -42.95 31.23
C LEU A 240 -7.46 -43.90 32.23
N SER A 241 -8.00 -45.13 32.34
CA SER A 241 -7.39 -46.14 33.22
C SER A 241 -6.35 -46.96 32.45
N ASP A 242 -5.29 -47.43 33.11
CA ASP A 242 -4.22 -48.25 32.51
C ASP A 242 -4.78 -49.47 31.73
N SER A 243 -5.87 -50.07 32.21
CA SER A 243 -6.56 -51.19 31.54
C SER A 243 -7.32 -50.75 30.29
N SER A 244 -7.97 -49.57 30.31
CA SER A 244 -8.69 -49.03 29.15
C SER A 244 -7.73 -48.61 28.04
N GLU A 245 -6.63 -47.96 28.40
CA GLU A 245 -5.59 -47.55 27.48
C GLU A 245 -5.01 -48.75 26.73
N VAL A 246 -4.66 -49.82 27.44
CA VAL A 246 -4.07 -51.01 26.81
C VAL A 246 -5.11 -51.90 26.11
N ASP A 247 -6.25 -52.19 26.76
CA ASP A 247 -7.21 -53.19 26.26
C ASP A 247 -8.20 -52.62 25.23
N THR A 248 -8.46 -51.31 25.25
CA THR A 248 -9.49 -50.68 24.41
C THR A 248 -8.90 -49.71 23.38
N TYR A 249 -8.00 -48.83 23.80
CA TYR A 249 -7.54 -47.72 22.96
C TYR A 249 -6.18 -47.97 22.29
N GLY A 250 -5.38 -48.90 22.80
CA GLY A 250 -4.04 -49.20 22.30
C GLY A 250 -3.00 -48.12 22.62
N THR A 251 -3.23 -47.32 23.67
CA THR A 251 -2.38 -46.21 24.14
C THR A 251 -1.40 -46.64 25.25
N ASP A 252 -0.44 -45.79 25.62
CA ASP A 252 0.63 -46.08 26.59
C ASP A 252 0.27 -45.57 28.00
N PRO A 253 -0.01 -46.45 28.98
CA PRO A 253 -0.52 -46.08 30.31
C PRO A 253 0.48 -45.32 31.21
N TYR A 254 1.64 -44.98 30.68
CA TYR A 254 2.66 -44.16 31.35
C TYR A 254 2.89 -42.82 30.63
N ARG A 255 2.09 -42.51 29.62
CA ARG A 255 2.18 -41.31 28.79
C ARG A 255 0.79 -40.75 28.54
N ALA A 256 0.48 -39.68 29.27
CA ALA A 256 -0.78 -38.94 29.17
C ALA A 256 -1.10 -38.33 27.78
N ASP A 257 -0.19 -38.44 26.83
CA ASP A 257 -0.29 -38.04 25.42
C ASP A 257 0.53 -39.08 24.63
N SER A 258 -0.16 -40.08 24.09
CA SER A 258 0.44 -41.25 23.46
C SER A 258 1.06 -40.93 22.10
N ASP A 259 0.37 -40.15 21.29
CA ASP A 259 0.75 -39.83 19.91
C ASP A 259 1.66 -38.59 19.77
N GLY A 260 1.75 -37.78 20.82
CA GLY A 260 2.66 -36.65 20.97
C GLY A 260 2.16 -35.33 20.38
N ASP A 261 0.86 -35.14 20.18
CA ASP A 261 0.27 -33.92 19.60
C ASP A 261 -0.04 -32.81 20.64
N ASN A 262 0.17 -33.10 21.93
CA ASN A 262 -0.12 -32.28 23.13
C ASN A 262 -1.60 -32.19 23.53
N ILE A 263 -2.47 -33.04 23.00
CA ILE A 263 -3.81 -33.32 23.53
C ILE A 263 -3.71 -34.59 24.38
N LEU A 264 -4.42 -34.64 25.50
CA LEU A 264 -4.38 -35.83 26.37
C LEU A 264 -5.29 -36.92 25.80
N ASP A 265 -4.90 -38.19 25.88
CA ASP A 265 -5.67 -39.31 25.33
C ASP A 265 -7.12 -39.30 25.90
N GLY A 266 -7.28 -39.00 27.20
CA GLY A 266 -8.59 -38.82 27.83
C GLY A 266 -9.44 -37.65 27.29
N THR A 267 -8.81 -36.59 26.78
CA THR A 267 -9.50 -35.46 26.13
C THR A 267 -9.96 -35.85 24.73
N GLU A 268 -9.14 -36.56 23.99
CA GLU A 268 -9.45 -37.03 22.64
C GLU A 268 -10.63 -38.00 22.60
N VAL A 269 -10.74 -38.89 23.61
CA VAL A 269 -11.92 -39.75 23.80
C VAL A 269 -13.20 -38.92 23.96
N ALA A 270 -13.13 -37.80 24.68
CA ALA A 270 -14.29 -36.93 24.89
C ALA A 270 -14.68 -36.16 23.61
N ASP A 271 -13.70 -35.77 22.81
CA ASP A 271 -13.90 -35.04 21.56
C ASP A 271 -14.23 -35.96 20.36
N GLY A 272 -14.00 -37.26 20.51
CA GLY A 272 -14.25 -38.29 19.51
C GLY A 272 -13.17 -38.36 18.43
N THR A 273 -11.93 -38.01 18.77
CA THR A 273 -10.75 -38.04 17.89
C THR A 273 -9.96 -39.35 18.08
N ASP A 274 -8.88 -39.57 17.31
CA ASP A 274 -8.10 -40.82 17.32
C ASP A 274 -6.83 -40.64 18.12
N LEU A 275 -6.75 -41.31 19.28
CA LEU A 275 -5.71 -41.20 20.30
C LEU A 275 -4.31 -41.68 19.84
N THR A 276 -4.23 -42.20 18.62
CA THR A 276 -2.99 -42.73 18.03
C THR A 276 -2.58 -42.03 16.74
N ASP A 277 -3.37 -41.05 16.28
CA ASP A 277 -3.11 -40.28 15.08
C ASP A 277 -2.98 -38.78 15.41
N PRO A 278 -1.74 -38.23 15.38
CA PRO A 278 -1.49 -36.83 15.73
C PRO A 278 -2.05 -35.82 14.71
N LEU A 279 -2.81 -36.29 13.72
CA LEU A 279 -3.56 -35.50 12.73
C LEU A 279 -5.08 -35.56 12.93
N SER A 280 -5.55 -36.17 14.02
CA SER A 280 -6.96 -36.30 14.41
C SER A 280 -7.25 -35.45 15.64
N TYR A 281 -7.82 -34.26 15.45
CA TYR A 281 -8.05 -33.32 16.56
C TYR A 281 -9.24 -32.39 16.30
N ARG A 282 -9.80 -31.80 17.37
CA ARG A 282 -10.93 -30.87 17.32
C ARG A 282 -10.57 -29.48 17.82
N PHE A 283 -11.05 -28.43 17.16
CA PHE A 283 -10.84 -27.05 17.57
C PHE A 283 -11.94 -26.11 17.07
N GLU A 284 -12.09 -24.96 17.73
CA GLU A 284 -13.02 -23.92 17.32
C GLU A 284 -12.32 -22.75 16.63
N VAL A 285 -12.94 -22.18 15.60
CA VAL A 285 -12.55 -20.89 15.01
C VAL A 285 -13.58 -19.85 15.37
N LEU A 286 -13.19 -18.89 16.20
CA LEU A 286 -13.97 -17.69 16.49
C LEU A 286 -13.58 -16.57 15.54
N GLY A 287 -14.55 -15.79 15.09
CA GLY A 287 -14.18 -14.63 14.29
C GLY A 287 -15.24 -13.58 14.12
N ILE A 288 -14.80 -12.52 13.45
CA ILE A 288 -15.64 -11.38 13.09
C ILE A 288 -15.66 -11.25 11.57
N ALA A 289 -16.81 -11.36 10.93
CA ALA A 289 -17.00 -11.06 9.52
C ALA A 289 -17.86 -9.80 9.38
N THR A 290 -17.24 -8.71 8.94
CA THR A 290 -17.92 -7.43 8.75
C THR A 290 -18.25 -7.24 7.29
N ASN A 291 -19.54 -7.10 6.99
CA ASN A 291 -20.01 -6.72 5.66
C ASN A 291 -19.96 -5.19 5.53
N GLN A 292 -18.98 -4.66 4.79
CA GLN A 292 -18.88 -3.24 4.45
C GLN A 292 -19.34 -2.92 3.03
N SER A 293 -19.85 -3.90 2.30
CA SER A 293 -20.48 -3.70 1.00
C SER A 293 -21.70 -2.76 1.11
N GLY A 294 -22.38 -2.72 2.27
CA GLY A 294 -23.62 -1.97 2.44
C GLY A 294 -24.87 -2.72 1.99
N ASN A 295 -24.71 -3.96 1.49
CA ASN A 295 -25.80 -4.90 1.28
C ASN A 295 -26.28 -5.50 2.62
N SER A 296 -27.57 -5.80 2.73
CA SER A 296 -28.20 -6.52 3.85
C SER A 296 -28.08 -8.06 3.79
N SER A 297 -27.41 -8.63 2.78
CA SER A 297 -27.20 -10.08 2.67
C SER A 297 -26.49 -10.66 3.89
N ALA A 298 -26.88 -11.88 4.26
CA ALA A 298 -26.23 -12.63 5.31
C ALA A 298 -24.80 -13.02 4.90
N VAL A 299 -23.88 -12.98 5.87
CA VAL A 299 -22.50 -13.44 5.68
C VAL A 299 -22.40 -14.88 6.15
N TRP A 300 -22.01 -15.76 5.23
CA TRP A 300 -21.78 -17.17 5.46
C TRP A 300 -20.29 -17.43 5.65
N ILE A 301 -19.98 -18.37 6.55
CA ILE A 301 -18.63 -18.82 6.86
C ILE A 301 -18.51 -20.27 6.46
N CYS A 302 -17.51 -20.59 5.65
CA CYS A 302 -17.21 -21.93 5.18
C CYS A 302 -15.74 -22.27 5.43
N ARG A 303 -15.36 -23.52 5.17
CA ARG A 303 -13.99 -23.98 5.32
C ARG A 303 -13.56 -24.90 4.18
N ARG A 304 -12.25 -25.09 4.02
CA ARG A 304 -11.67 -26.14 3.18
C ARG A 304 -10.29 -26.53 3.67
N TRP A 305 -9.87 -27.73 3.34
CA TRP A 305 -8.50 -28.20 3.53
C TRP A 305 -7.69 -27.99 2.24
N GLY A 306 -6.55 -27.31 2.34
CA GLY A 306 -5.68 -27.01 1.20
C GLY A 306 -6.42 -26.33 0.04
N ALA A 307 -6.20 -26.85 -1.18
CA ALA A 307 -6.85 -26.40 -2.41
C ALA A 307 -8.16 -27.15 -2.73
N GLY A 308 -8.76 -27.84 -1.76
CA GLY A 308 -10.02 -28.56 -1.93
C GLY A 308 -11.22 -27.64 -2.19
N ALA A 309 -12.38 -28.24 -2.44
CA ALA A 309 -13.64 -27.51 -2.53
C ALA A 309 -14.04 -26.93 -1.15
N TRP A 310 -14.79 -25.82 -1.16
CA TRP A 310 -15.38 -25.26 0.05
C TRP A 310 -16.45 -26.22 0.61
N ASP A 311 -16.25 -26.65 1.85
CA ASP A 311 -17.19 -27.44 2.63
C ASP A 311 -18.29 -26.51 3.17
N THR A 312 -19.45 -26.58 2.54
CA THR A 312 -20.65 -25.80 2.90
C THR A 312 -21.61 -26.56 3.79
N ASN A 313 -21.44 -27.87 3.96
CA ASN A 313 -22.28 -28.66 4.87
C ASN A 313 -22.00 -28.29 6.34
N ALA A 314 -20.79 -27.80 6.61
CA ALA A 314 -20.37 -27.27 7.90
C ALA A 314 -20.44 -25.73 7.99
N ALA A 315 -21.11 -25.06 7.05
CA ALA A 315 -21.16 -23.60 7.03
C ALA A 315 -22.03 -23.01 8.16
N THR A 316 -21.63 -21.84 8.65
CA THR A 316 -22.34 -21.10 9.70
C THR A 316 -22.59 -19.66 9.28
N ILE A 317 -23.65 -19.03 9.82
CA ILE A 317 -23.99 -17.64 9.52
C ILE A 317 -23.40 -16.72 10.59
N ALA A 318 -22.68 -15.68 10.17
CA ALA A 318 -22.20 -14.66 11.09
C ALA A 318 -23.36 -13.80 11.60
N THR A 319 -23.57 -13.79 12.91
CA THR A 319 -24.66 -13.05 13.58
C THR A 319 -24.10 -11.83 14.30
N ASN A 320 -24.60 -10.63 13.96
CA ASN A 320 -24.03 -9.36 14.43
C ASN A 320 -22.52 -9.26 14.15
N GLY A 321 -22.10 -9.82 13.02
CA GLY A 321 -20.70 -9.91 12.60
C GLY A 321 -19.88 -10.99 13.30
N ASN A 322 -20.37 -11.68 14.34
CA ASN A 322 -19.61 -12.74 15.02
C ASN A 322 -19.97 -14.12 14.49
N PHE A 323 -18.99 -15.03 14.44
CA PHE A 323 -19.21 -16.43 14.13
C PHE A 323 -18.34 -17.36 14.98
N THR A 324 -18.81 -18.59 15.12
CA THR A 324 -18.09 -19.74 15.69
C THR A 324 -18.20 -20.89 14.70
N LEU A 325 -17.06 -21.44 14.30
CA LEU A 325 -16.96 -22.59 13.41
C LEU A 325 -16.26 -23.73 14.15
N ASP A 326 -16.97 -24.81 14.42
CA ASP A 326 -16.44 -26.03 15.04
C ASP A 326 -15.75 -26.91 13.96
N VAL A 327 -14.49 -27.27 14.20
CA VAL A 327 -13.64 -28.00 13.24
C VAL A 327 -13.14 -29.31 13.81
N LEU A 328 -13.53 -30.39 13.13
CA LEU A 328 -12.97 -31.73 13.30
C LEU A 328 -11.97 -31.97 12.16
N ALA A 329 -10.70 -32.15 12.53
CA ALA A 329 -9.66 -32.66 11.66
C ALA A 329 -9.58 -34.17 11.85
N ASP A 330 -9.75 -34.92 10.76
CA ASP A 330 -9.62 -36.38 10.73
C ASP A 330 -8.59 -36.70 9.63
N ASN A 331 -7.41 -37.18 10.04
CA ASN A 331 -6.26 -37.46 9.18
C ASN A 331 -5.91 -36.29 8.23
N GLN A 332 -5.93 -35.05 8.74
CA GLN A 332 -5.71 -33.85 7.93
C GLN A 332 -4.27 -33.34 8.06
N SER A 333 -3.48 -33.55 7.01
CA SER A 333 -2.11 -33.00 6.89
C SER A 333 -2.05 -31.64 6.16
N ASN A 334 -3.18 -31.14 5.67
CA ASN A 334 -3.26 -29.90 4.89
C ASN A 334 -3.61 -28.69 5.77
N THR A 335 -3.30 -27.49 5.29
CA THR A 335 -3.68 -26.26 5.99
C THR A 335 -5.18 -25.99 5.91
N LEU A 336 -5.78 -25.58 7.03
CA LEU A 336 -7.18 -25.13 7.05
C LEU A 336 -7.29 -23.74 6.42
N ASN A 337 -8.20 -23.57 5.49
CA ASN A 337 -8.63 -22.27 4.98
C ASN A 337 -10.06 -22.00 5.44
N VAL A 338 -10.28 -20.86 6.07
CA VAL A 338 -11.62 -20.37 6.45
C VAL A 338 -12.00 -19.26 5.49
N GLY A 339 -13.22 -19.34 4.96
CA GLY A 339 -13.78 -18.41 3.99
C GLY A 339 -15.01 -17.70 4.55
N ALA A 340 -15.23 -16.47 4.13
CA ALA A 340 -16.45 -15.70 4.35
C ALA A 340 -16.97 -15.18 3.01
N PHE A 341 -18.27 -15.32 2.77
CA PHE A 341 -18.91 -14.83 1.56
C PHE A 341 -20.31 -14.31 1.86
N CYS A 342 -20.79 -13.38 1.04
CA CYS A 342 -22.18 -12.93 1.07
C CYS A 342 -22.96 -13.76 0.07
N ASP A 343 -24.05 -14.40 0.49
CA ASP A 343 -24.94 -15.16 -0.40
C ASP A 343 -25.84 -14.18 -1.17
N TYR A 344 -25.43 -13.83 -2.38
CA TYR A 344 -26.12 -12.82 -3.20
C TYR A 344 -27.27 -13.41 -3.99
N ASN A 345 -27.13 -14.65 -4.47
CA ASN A 345 -28.14 -15.32 -5.28
C ASN A 345 -29.07 -16.24 -4.48
N THR A 346 -28.89 -16.31 -3.15
CA THR A 346 -29.71 -17.04 -2.18
C THR A 346 -29.66 -18.57 -2.30
N ASN A 347 -28.61 -19.12 -2.90
CA ASN A 347 -28.43 -20.56 -3.03
C ASN A 347 -27.69 -21.21 -1.84
N GLY A 348 -27.17 -20.39 -0.91
CA GLY A 348 -26.43 -20.85 0.27
C GLY A 348 -25.05 -21.46 -0.02
N LEU A 349 -24.51 -21.29 -1.23
CA LEU A 349 -23.26 -21.87 -1.70
C LEU A 349 -22.36 -20.77 -2.28
N PRO A 350 -21.04 -20.79 -2.05
CA PRO A 350 -20.16 -19.89 -2.75
C PRO A 350 -20.01 -20.35 -4.21
N ASP A 351 -20.37 -19.49 -5.17
CA ASP A 351 -20.15 -19.73 -6.59
C ASP A 351 -19.38 -18.60 -7.29
N ALA A 352 -19.41 -18.55 -8.63
CA ALA A 352 -18.70 -17.56 -9.41
C ALA A 352 -19.18 -16.11 -9.17
N VAL A 353 -20.36 -15.95 -8.57
CA VAL A 353 -20.98 -14.66 -8.24
C VAL A 353 -20.72 -14.26 -6.78
N GLU A 354 -20.34 -15.21 -5.91
CA GLU A 354 -20.00 -14.94 -4.51
C GLU A 354 -18.49 -15.09 -4.23
N PRO A 355 -17.71 -14.00 -4.24
CA PRO A 355 -16.32 -14.05 -3.82
C PRO A 355 -16.17 -14.56 -2.40
N VAL A 356 -15.32 -15.59 -2.23
CA VAL A 356 -14.98 -16.12 -0.91
C VAL A 356 -13.73 -15.44 -0.40
N TYR A 357 -13.89 -14.54 0.57
CA TYR A 357 -12.79 -13.91 1.29
C TYR A 357 -12.21 -14.90 2.25
N TRP A 358 -10.96 -15.31 2.07
CA TRP A 358 -10.40 -16.41 2.85
C TRP A 358 -9.06 -16.12 3.51
N LYS A 359 -8.80 -16.84 4.59
CA LYS A 359 -7.56 -16.81 5.35
C LYS A 359 -7.13 -18.22 5.69
N THR A 360 -5.83 -18.49 5.63
CA THR A 360 -5.25 -19.72 6.16
C THR A 360 -5.16 -19.60 7.68
N ILE A 361 -5.64 -20.63 8.37
CA ILE A 361 -5.55 -20.78 9.82
C ILE A 361 -4.48 -21.82 10.10
N SER A 362 -3.41 -21.40 10.77
CA SER A 362 -2.43 -22.31 11.35
C SER A 362 -2.98 -22.83 12.66
N VAL A 363 -3.31 -24.12 12.74
CA VAL A 363 -3.79 -24.71 13.98
C VAL A 363 -2.64 -24.76 14.99
N THR A 364 -2.79 -24.08 16.11
CA THR A 364 -1.78 -24.03 17.20
C THR A 364 -2.39 -24.37 18.55
N GLY A 365 -3.59 -24.94 18.58
CA GLY A 365 -4.34 -25.30 19.78
C GLY A 365 -5.85 -25.38 19.52
N SER A 366 -6.62 -25.57 20.60
CA SER A 366 -8.07 -25.81 20.56
C SER A 366 -8.94 -24.60 20.20
N LEU A 367 -8.37 -23.39 20.15
CA LEU A 367 -9.11 -22.16 19.83
C LEU A 367 -8.32 -21.24 18.90
N MET A 368 -8.89 -20.96 17.73
CA MET A 368 -8.34 -20.09 16.71
C MET A 368 -9.18 -18.83 16.52
N ARG A 369 -8.56 -17.76 16.03
CA ARG A 369 -9.24 -16.48 15.77
C ARG A 369 -8.97 -15.96 14.37
N THR A 370 -10.00 -15.42 13.72
CA THR A 370 -9.85 -14.74 12.43
C THR A 370 -10.86 -13.61 12.26
N SER A 371 -10.68 -12.83 11.20
CA SER A 371 -11.62 -11.77 10.84
C SER A 371 -11.66 -11.55 9.33
N PHE A 372 -12.81 -11.11 8.84
CA PHE A 372 -13.04 -10.81 7.43
C PHE A 372 -13.68 -9.43 7.30
N LEU A 373 -13.24 -8.71 6.28
CA LEU A 373 -13.83 -7.46 5.83
C LEU A 373 -14.26 -7.68 4.38
N LEU A 374 -15.57 -7.79 4.16
CA LEU A 374 -16.14 -8.03 2.84
C LEU A 374 -16.51 -6.68 2.25
N LYS A 375 -15.85 -6.31 1.16
CA LYS A 375 -16.06 -5.03 0.50
C LYS A 375 -15.83 -5.16 -1.00
N ASP A 376 -14.56 -5.35 -1.37
CA ASP A 376 -14.04 -5.38 -2.74
C ASP A 376 -12.97 -6.50 -2.80
N TYR A 377 -13.26 -7.56 -3.53
CA TYR A 377 -12.44 -8.78 -3.56
C TYR A 377 -11.27 -8.66 -4.54
N ASP A 378 -11.48 -8.06 -5.70
CA ASP A 378 -10.50 -7.99 -6.78
C ASP A 378 -9.65 -6.69 -6.76
N GLY A 379 -10.02 -5.74 -5.90
CA GLY A 379 -9.28 -4.52 -5.62
C GLY A 379 -9.54 -3.39 -6.61
N ASP A 380 -10.68 -3.38 -7.29
CA ASP A 380 -11.04 -2.37 -8.29
C ASP A 380 -11.81 -1.16 -7.74
N TYR A 381 -12.04 -1.13 -6.43
CA TYR A 381 -12.77 -0.10 -5.66
C TYR A 381 -14.28 -0.01 -5.94
N ILE A 382 -14.86 -1.00 -6.60
CA ILE A 382 -16.30 -1.25 -6.64
C ILE A 382 -16.61 -2.34 -5.62
N ASP A 383 -17.68 -2.17 -4.85
CA ASP A 383 -18.03 -3.21 -3.89
C ASP A 383 -18.67 -4.40 -4.63
N ASP A 384 -18.26 -5.64 -4.34
CA ASP A 384 -18.65 -6.85 -5.10
C ASP A 384 -20.18 -6.98 -5.32
N TRP A 385 -20.99 -6.60 -4.33
CA TRP A 385 -22.45 -6.67 -4.45
C TRP A 385 -23.02 -5.75 -5.54
N GLN A 386 -22.34 -4.63 -5.81
CA GLN A 386 -22.73 -3.69 -6.86
C GLN A 386 -22.42 -4.29 -8.22
N GLU A 387 -21.31 -5.01 -8.33
CA GLU A 387 -20.93 -5.73 -9.54
C GLU A 387 -21.96 -6.80 -9.87
N VAL A 388 -22.37 -7.60 -8.87
CA VAL A 388 -23.45 -8.58 -9.03
C VAL A 388 -24.75 -7.91 -9.47
N LEU A 389 -25.12 -6.77 -8.85
CA LEU A 389 -26.31 -6.01 -9.25
C LEU A 389 -26.20 -5.46 -10.68
N CYS A 390 -24.99 -5.07 -11.10
CA CYS A 390 -24.66 -4.59 -12.44
C CYS A 390 -24.50 -5.72 -13.47
N GLY A 391 -24.43 -6.98 -13.05
CA GLY A 391 -24.13 -8.13 -13.91
C GLY A 391 -22.67 -8.21 -14.35
N THR A 392 -21.74 -7.65 -13.58
CA THR A 392 -20.28 -7.74 -13.80
C THR A 392 -19.65 -8.80 -12.89
N ASP A 393 -18.37 -9.10 -13.09
CA ASP A 393 -17.70 -10.25 -12.46
C ASP A 393 -16.88 -9.79 -11.24
N PRO A 394 -17.33 -10.06 -9.99
CA PRO A 394 -16.68 -9.57 -8.77
C PRO A 394 -15.33 -10.23 -8.46
N LEU A 395 -14.87 -11.13 -9.33
CA LEU A 395 -13.54 -11.75 -9.25
C LEU A 395 -12.55 -11.14 -10.24
N SER A 396 -12.97 -10.13 -11.02
CA SER A 396 -12.22 -9.58 -12.14
C SER A 396 -12.19 -8.07 -12.11
N ALA A 397 -11.07 -7.52 -11.66
CA ALA A 397 -10.87 -6.07 -11.58
C ALA A 397 -10.97 -5.35 -12.93
N SER A 398 -11.07 -6.08 -14.05
CA SER A 398 -11.22 -5.55 -15.40
C SER A 398 -12.66 -5.62 -15.94
N ASN A 399 -13.60 -6.11 -15.13
CA ASN A 399 -15.01 -6.30 -15.47
C ASN A 399 -15.91 -5.68 -14.40
N TYR A 400 -16.20 -4.39 -14.53
CA TYR A 400 -16.84 -3.58 -13.50
C TYR A 400 -17.87 -2.62 -14.09
N CYS A 401 -18.72 -2.02 -13.25
CA CYS A 401 -19.65 -0.97 -13.66
C CYS A 401 -19.28 0.39 -13.08
N VAL A 402 -19.44 1.44 -13.88
CA VAL A 402 -19.21 2.83 -13.46
C VAL A 402 -20.46 3.67 -13.70
N SER A 403 -20.66 4.69 -12.86
CA SER A 403 -21.65 5.73 -13.13
C SER A 403 -20.98 7.10 -13.14
N VAL A 404 -21.25 7.88 -14.20
CA VAL A 404 -20.66 9.19 -14.42
C VAL A 404 -21.75 10.18 -14.76
N SER A 405 -21.87 11.23 -13.96
CA SER A 405 -22.76 12.35 -14.20
C SER A 405 -21.96 13.64 -14.28
N GLY A 406 -22.57 14.71 -14.77
CA GLY A 406 -21.91 16.00 -14.77
C GLY A 406 -22.76 17.13 -15.30
N ILE A 407 -22.20 18.33 -15.18
CA ILE A 407 -22.76 19.57 -15.73
C ILE A 407 -21.77 20.11 -16.76
N VAL A 408 -22.26 20.44 -17.94
CA VAL A 408 -21.53 21.22 -18.93
C VAL A 408 -22.14 22.62 -18.96
N THR A 409 -21.29 23.63 -18.92
CA THR A 409 -21.65 25.06 -18.95
C THR A 409 -20.89 25.74 -20.07
N ASN A 410 -21.35 26.93 -20.48
CA ASN A 410 -20.74 27.71 -21.55
C ASN A 410 -20.73 26.96 -22.90
N VAL A 411 -21.78 26.19 -23.17
CA VAL A 411 -22.01 25.46 -24.41
C VAL A 411 -22.52 26.42 -25.48
N TYR A 412 -21.61 26.96 -26.28
CA TYR A 412 -21.91 27.89 -27.37
C TYR A 412 -21.87 27.15 -28.70
N LEU A 413 -23.03 26.61 -29.13
CA LEU A 413 -23.13 25.91 -30.41
C LEU A 413 -23.89 26.74 -31.45
N ASP A 414 -23.17 27.29 -32.44
CA ASP A 414 -23.80 27.90 -33.63
C ASP A 414 -24.42 26.83 -34.55
N THR A 415 -23.66 25.75 -34.79
CA THR A 415 -24.05 24.54 -35.54
C THR A 415 -23.30 23.31 -34.99
N GLY A 416 -23.74 22.09 -35.33
CA GLY A 416 -23.04 20.86 -34.94
C GLY A 416 -23.41 20.35 -33.54
N ASN A 417 -22.67 19.35 -33.06
CA ASN A 417 -22.96 18.62 -31.82
C ASN A 417 -21.74 18.61 -30.90
N PHE A 418 -21.96 18.80 -29.60
CA PHE A 418 -20.93 18.57 -28.60
C PHE A 418 -21.22 17.25 -27.87
N TYR A 419 -20.21 16.40 -27.75
CA TYR A 419 -20.37 15.10 -27.14
C TYR A 419 -19.55 15.00 -25.87
N VAL A 420 -20.14 14.31 -24.90
CA VAL A 420 -19.48 13.82 -23.71
C VAL A 420 -19.51 12.30 -23.77
N GLY A 421 -18.43 11.63 -23.35
CA GLY A 421 -18.33 10.19 -23.41
C GLY A 421 -17.34 9.59 -22.43
N LEU A 422 -17.42 8.27 -22.30
CA LEU A 422 -16.52 7.43 -21.54
C LEU A 422 -15.64 6.65 -22.52
N SER A 423 -14.33 6.76 -22.38
CA SER A 423 -13.35 6.14 -23.28
C SER A 423 -12.31 5.34 -22.51
N LEU A 424 -11.85 4.24 -23.13
CA LEU A 424 -10.72 3.45 -22.65
C LEU A 424 -9.37 3.99 -23.13
N THR A 425 -9.37 4.97 -24.03
CA THR A 425 -8.16 5.61 -24.57
C THR A 425 -8.23 7.13 -24.45
N THR A 426 -7.07 7.79 -24.37
CA THR A 426 -6.96 9.26 -24.31
C THR A 426 -7.36 9.98 -25.58
N ASN A 427 -7.47 9.26 -26.70
CA ASN A 427 -7.76 9.80 -28.02
C ASN A 427 -9.15 9.42 -28.52
N ALA A 428 -10.11 9.11 -27.63
CA ALA A 428 -11.49 8.79 -27.99
C ALA A 428 -11.68 7.60 -28.97
N ALA A 429 -10.62 6.88 -29.34
CA ALA A 429 -10.69 5.77 -30.29
C ALA A 429 -11.46 4.54 -29.74
N SER A 430 -11.74 4.50 -28.44
CA SER A 430 -12.46 3.40 -27.78
C SER A 430 -13.50 3.93 -26.81
N MET A 431 -14.47 4.67 -27.35
CA MET A 431 -15.66 5.14 -26.62
C MET A 431 -16.59 3.97 -26.27
N VAL A 432 -16.96 3.89 -25.00
CA VAL A 432 -17.84 2.87 -24.41
C VAL A 432 -19.26 3.40 -24.24
N ALA A 433 -19.41 4.69 -23.94
CA ALA A 433 -20.69 5.38 -23.85
C ALA A 433 -20.51 6.83 -24.29
N VAL A 434 -21.49 7.39 -25.00
CA VAL A 434 -21.45 8.76 -25.51
C VAL A 434 -22.86 9.36 -25.42
N THR A 435 -22.94 10.65 -25.09
CA THR A 435 -24.18 11.43 -25.15
C THR A 435 -23.90 12.82 -25.71
N ASN A 436 -24.88 13.36 -26.43
CA ASN A 436 -24.84 14.72 -26.94
C ASN A 436 -25.27 15.69 -25.83
N VAL A 437 -24.57 16.82 -25.71
CA VAL A 437 -24.90 17.93 -24.82
C VAL A 437 -25.04 19.20 -25.68
N ALA A 438 -26.26 19.45 -26.16
CA ALA A 438 -26.52 20.52 -27.14
C ALA A 438 -26.57 21.94 -26.54
N THR A 439 -26.79 22.06 -25.24
CA THR A 439 -26.83 23.33 -24.50
C THR A 439 -26.27 23.11 -23.10
N ASP A 440 -26.07 24.19 -22.35
CA ASP A 440 -25.81 24.10 -20.90
C ASP A 440 -26.81 23.15 -20.24
N GLY A 441 -26.29 22.21 -19.47
CA GLY A 441 -27.10 21.12 -18.97
C GLY A 441 -26.31 20.01 -18.30
N THR A 442 -27.04 18.95 -17.94
CA THR A 442 -26.49 17.78 -17.26
C THR A 442 -26.39 16.59 -18.20
N PHE A 443 -25.35 15.77 -18.03
CA PHE A 443 -25.27 14.43 -18.63
C PHE A 443 -25.23 13.37 -17.53
N ASP A 444 -25.72 12.17 -17.85
CA ASP A 444 -25.68 11.03 -16.94
C ASP A 444 -25.44 9.72 -17.72
N PHE A 445 -24.44 8.98 -17.27
CA PHE A 445 -24.10 7.63 -17.68
C PHE A 445 -24.30 6.73 -16.47
N SER A 446 -25.48 6.15 -16.35
CA SER A 446 -25.82 5.23 -15.26
C SER A 446 -25.42 3.80 -15.60
N HIS A 447 -24.69 3.12 -14.71
CA HIS A 447 -24.34 1.70 -14.78
C HIS A 447 -23.69 1.24 -16.10
N VAL A 448 -22.68 1.96 -16.58
CA VAL A 448 -21.93 1.56 -17.79
C VAL A 448 -21.01 0.40 -17.45
N ILE A 449 -21.23 -0.74 -18.11
CA ILE A 449 -20.42 -1.96 -17.97
C ILE A 449 -19.11 -1.80 -18.74
N MET A 450 -18.00 -2.09 -18.07
CA MET A 450 -16.64 -2.04 -18.59
C MET A 450 -16.09 -3.46 -18.64
N THR A 451 -15.74 -3.98 -19.82
CA THR A 451 -15.16 -5.33 -19.98
C THR A 451 -13.73 -5.26 -20.51
N ASN A 452 -12.80 -5.97 -19.88
CA ASN A 452 -11.36 -5.93 -20.20
C ASN A 452 -10.78 -4.49 -20.14
N ALA A 453 -11.34 -3.64 -19.29
CA ALA A 453 -10.98 -2.24 -19.22
C ALA A 453 -9.78 -2.02 -18.30
N SER A 454 -8.91 -1.07 -18.65
CA SER A 454 -7.76 -0.66 -17.82
C SER A 454 -8.20 -0.04 -16.49
N SER A 455 -7.24 0.26 -15.60
CA SER A 455 -7.49 0.96 -14.33
C SER A 455 -7.89 2.42 -14.49
N ILE A 456 -7.72 2.97 -15.69
CA ILE A 456 -7.96 4.37 -15.99
C ILE A 456 -9.12 4.47 -16.98
N LEU A 457 -10.11 5.25 -16.57
CA LEU A 457 -11.25 5.66 -17.39
C LEU A 457 -11.03 7.11 -17.83
N TYR A 458 -11.23 7.39 -19.12
CA TYR A 458 -11.17 8.75 -19.64
C TYR A 458 -12.58 9.27 -19.85
N ILE A 459 -12.97 10.27 -19.08
CA ILE A 459 -14.20 10.99 -19.31
C ILE A 459 -13.84 12.09 -20.30
N MET A 460 -14.30 11.93 -21.53
CA MET A 460 -13.91 12.72 -22.69
C MET A 460 -15.04 13.63 -23.12
N HIS A 461 -14.67 14.75 -23.71
CA HIS A 461 -15.58 15.55 -24.51
C HIS A 461 -14.92 15.91 -25.83
N TYR A 462 -15.73 16.09 -26.87
CA TYR A 462 -15.24 16.55 -28.16
C TYR A 462 -16.31 17.30 -28.93
N ASP A 463 -15.82 18.14 -29.82
CA ASP A 463 -16.62 18.96 -30.72
C ASP A 463 -16.79 18.26 -32.06
N ASP A 464 -17.95 17.63 -32.31
CA ASP A 464 -18.26 16.89 -33.53
C ASP A 464 -18.68 17.87 -34.65
N VAL A 465 -17.67 18.55 -35.20
CA VAL A 465 -17.83 19.58 -36.21
C VAL A 465 -18.35 18.99 -37.53
N ASN A 466 -17.96 17.75 -37.85
CA ASN A 466 -18.37 17.10 -39.09
C ASN A 466 -19.70 16.32 -38.97
N THR A 467 -20.27 16.24 -37.78
CA THR A 467 -21.57 15.62 -37.43
C THR A 467 -21.65 14.10 -37.63
N ASN A 468 -20.53 13.39 -37.56
CA ASN A 468 -20.48 11.93 -37.73
C ASN A 468 -20.67 11.15 -36.40
N GLY A 469 -20.75 11.85 -35.26
CA GLY A 469 -20.92 11.27 -33.92
C GLY A 469 -19.68 10.55 -33.37
N MET A 470 -18.52 10.73 -33.98
CA MET A 470 -17.25 10.07 -33.67
C MET A 470 -16.12 11.09 -33.69
N TRP A 471 -15.33 11.14 -32.62
CA TRP A 471 -14.14 11.98 -32.60
C TRP A 471 -13.19 11.63 -33.75
N ASP A 472 -12.72 12.64 -34.47
CA ASP A 472 -11.60 12.52 -35.40
C ASP A 472 -10.47 13.52 -35.15
N THR A 473 -9.36 13.35 -35.87
CA THR A 473 -8.13 14.15 -35.66
C THR A 473 -8.29 15.64 -36.00
N THR A 474 -9.38 16.03 -36.66
CA THR A 474 -9.66 17.43 -36.98
C THR A 474 -10.52 18.12 -35.94
N GLU A 475 -11.00 17.38 -34.94
CA GLU A 475 -11.91 17.86 -33.91
C GLU A 475 -11.20 18.11 -32.57
N LEU A 476 -11.61 19.18 -31.89
CA LEU A 476 -11.17 19.40 -30.51
C LEU A 476 -11.73 18.36 -29.60
N TYR A 477 -10.90 18.00 -28.63
CA TYR A 477 -11.30 17.18 -27.53
C TYR A 477 -10.60 17.61 -26.26
N GLY A 478 -11.20 17.25 -25.13
CA GLY A 478 -10.58 17.30 -23.82
C GLY A 478 -10.94 16.05 -23.04
N TRP A 479 -10.18 15.74 -22.01
CA TRP A 479 -10.45 14.58 -21.18
C TRP A 479 -10.00 14.80 -19.74
N ASN A 480 -10.69 14.12 -18.83
CA ASN A 480 -10.28 13.93 -17.45
C ASN A 480 -10.06 12.42 -17.23
N ALA A 481 -8.88 12.06 -16.72
CA ALA A 481 -8.62 10.70 -16.28
C ALA A 481 -9.21 10.51 -14.89
N THR A 482 -9.84 9.36 -14.67
CA THR A 482 -10.32 8.96 -13.37
C THR A 482 -10.04 7.48 -13.12
N ASN A 483 -10.02 7.09 -11.86
CA ASN A 483 -9.81 5.71 -11.45
C ASN A 483 -11.13 4.94 -11.52
N ARG A 484 -11.03 3.61 -11.49
CA ARG A 484 -12.17 2.73 -11.20
C ARG A 484 -12.73 3.08 -9.83
N SER A 485 -13.92 3.67 -9.80
CA SER A 485 -14.66 3.96 -8.58
C SER A 485 -16.09 4.31 -8.95
N LYS A 486 -17.02 4.11 -8.01
CA LYS A 486 -18.41 4.46 -8.23
C LYS A 486 -18.65 5.96 -8.06
N GLY A 487 -19.33 6.54 -9.04
CA GLY A 487 -19.91 7.88 -8.93
C GLY A 487 -18.89 8.98 -9.20
N HIS A 488 -18.83 9.41 -10.46
CA HIS A 488 -18.09 10.60 -10.85
C HIS A 488 -19.06 11.74 -11.12
N THR A 489 -18.77 12.92 -10.59
CA THR A 489 -19.44 14.16 -10.98
C THR A 489 -18.40 15.09 -11.60
N ILE A 490 -18.59 15.45 -12.86
CA ILE A 490 -17.69 16.33 -13.59
C ILE A 490 -18.38 17.65 -13.92
N TYR A 491 -17.62 18.73 -13.79
CA TYR A 491 -18.00 20.05 -14.24
C TYR A 491 -17.09 20.43 -15.40
N TRP A 492 -17.68 20.71 -16.55
CA TRP A 492 -16.96 21.25 -17.69
C TRP A 492 -17.49 22.61 -18.08
N THR A 493 -16.56 23.47 -18.46
CA THR A 493 -16.82 24.74 -19.08
C THR A 493 -15.98 24.80 -20.34
N LEU A 494 -16.64 25.02 -21.48
CA LEU A 494 -15.95 25.07 -22.78
C LEU A 494 -15.01 26.27 -22.90
N ASP A 495 -15.21 27.29 -22.07
CA ASP A 495 -14.37 28.49 -22.01
C ASP A 495 -13.05 28.26 -21.24
N ALA A 496 -12.83 27.09 -20.62
CA ALA A 496 -11.62 26.85 -19.81
C ALA A 496 -10.35 26.62 -20.62
N ARG A 497 -10.48 26.19 -21.88
CA ARG A 497 -9.35 25.84 -22.73
C ARG A 497 -9.02 27.03 -23.64
N ASP A 498 -7.82 27.58 -23.46
CA ASP A 498 -7.22 28.69 -24.22
C ASP A 498 -5.72 28.36 -24.34
N TYR A 499 -5.33 27.66 -25.41
CA TYR A 499 -4.02 27.03 -25.56
C TYR A 499 -2.92 28.07 -25.81
N ASP A 500 -3.22 29.12 -26.56
CA ASP A 500 -2.26 30.15 -26.90
C ASP A 500 -2.31 31.38 -25.97
N ASN A 501 -3.25 31.39 -25.02
CA ASN A 501 -3.43 32.37 -23.94
C ASN A 501 -3.82 33.77 -24.43
N ASP A 502 -4.61 33.82 -25.49
CA ASP A 502 -5.01 35.07 -26.14
C ASP A 502 -6.36 35.62 -25.64
N ASP A 503 -7.00 34.92 -24.69
CA ASP A 503 -8.31 35.16 -24.10
C ASP A 503 -9.52 34.78 -24.98
N MET A 504 -9.32 34.08 -26.10
CA MET A 504 -10.37 33.34 -26.81
C MET A 504 -10.34 31.85 -26.42
N PRO A 505 -11.48 31.20 -26.19
CA PRO A 505 -11.50 29.76 -25.97
C PRO A 505 -11.26 28.95 -27.25
N ASP A 506 -10.40 27.92 -27.18
CA ASP A 506 -10.05 27.04 -28.32
C ASP A 506 -11.29 26.52 -29.06
N PHE A 507 -12.32 26.11 -28.32
CA PHE A 507 -13.56 25.57 -28.87
C PHE A 507 -14.36 26.62 -29.64
N TRP A 508 -14.35 27.86 -29.17
CA TRP A 508 -14.99 28.97 -29.88
C TRP A 508 -14.21 29.29 -31.15
N GLU A 509 -12.89 29.37 -31.06
CA GLU A 509 -12.01 29.63 -32.20
C GLU A 509 -12.18 28.59 -33.31
N ALA A 510 -12.14 27.31 -32.96
CA ALA A 510 -12.32 26.21 -33.91
C ALA A 510 -13.63 26.34 -34.71
N ARG A 511 -14.72 26.67 -34.01
CA ARG A 511 -16.06 26.83 -34.61
C ARG A 511 -16.16 28.08 -35.48
N LYS A 512 -15.47 29.15 -35.09
CA LYS A 512 -15.36 30.38 -35.89
C LYS A 512 -14.23 30.34 -36.92
N SER A 513 -13.61 29.19 -37.15
CA SER A 513 -12.51 29.04 -38.12
C SER A 513 -11.28 29.93 -37.83
N PHE A 514 -11.09 30.32 -36.57
CA PHE A 514 -9.84 30.90 -36.07
C PHE A 514 -8.85 29.78 -35.73
N ASN A 515 -7.59 30.16 -35.58
CA ASN A 515 -6.53 29.21 -35.28
C ASN A 515 -6.15 29.35 -33.80
N TRP A 516 -6.63 28.42 -32.98
CA TRP A 516 -6.39 28.27 -31.53
C TRP A 516 -4.93 28.16 -31.05
N THR A 517 -3.97 28.38 -31.95
CA THR A 517 -2.53 28.39 -31.69
C THR A 517 -1.89 29.72 -32.12
N ASN A 518 -2.70 30.65 -32.62
CA ASN A 518 -2.30 31.93 -33.17
C ASN A 518 -2.88 33.11 -32.36
N THR A 519 -2.14 33.50 -31.34
CA THR A 519 -2.50 34.63 -30.44
C THR A 519 -2.83 35.99 -31.07
N ALA A 520 -2.61 36.18 -32.37
CA ALA A 520 -2.83 37.45 -33.04
C ALA A 520 -4.26 37.61 -33.59
N ASP A 521 -5.02 36.53 -33.76
CA ASP A 521 -6.39 36.64 -34.26
C ASP A 521 -7.36 37.17 -33.20
N CYS A 522 -7.11 37.02 -31.90
CA CYS A 522 -7.97 37.65 -30.87
C CYS A 522 -8.15 39.15 -31.02
N VAL A 523 -7.13 39.89 -31.50
CA VAL A 523 -7.16 41.35 -31.72
C VAL A 523 -7.35 41.72 -33.19
N ALA A 524 -7.62 40.75 -34.06
CA ALA A 524 -8.06 41.03 -35.41
C ALA A 524 -9.54 41.44 -35.41
N ASP A 525 -9.91 42.18 -36.44
CA ASP A 525 -11.26 42.69 -36.71
C ASP A 525 -11.69 42.06 -38.05
N ALA A 526 -12.28 40.87 -37.98
CA ALA A 526 -12.47 40.00 -39.14
C ALA A 526 -13.51 40.55 -40.13
N ASP A 527 -14.48 41.35 -39.68
CA ASP A 527 -15.50 41.99 -40.51
C ASP A 527 -15.32 43.50 -40.69
N SER A 528 -14.29 44.09 -40.06
CA SER A 528 -13.95 45.52 -40.11
C SER A 528 -15.01 46.44 -39.49
N ASP A 529 -15.74 45.97 -38.48
CA ASP A 529 -16.74 46.74 -37.75
C ASP A 529 -16.15 47.54 -36.56
N GLY A 530 -14.88 47.29 -36.22
CA GLY A 530 -14.13 47.93 -35.15
C GLY A 530 -14.15 47.20 -33.81
N PHE A 531 -14.66 45.97 -33.77
CA PHE A 531 -14.51 45.04 -32.64
C PHE A 531 -13.40 44.04 -32.91
N TYR A 532 -12.86 43.52 -31.82
CA TYR A 532 -11.89 42.43 -31.88
C TYR A 532 -12.61 41.11 -31.72
N ASN A 533 -12.11 40.07 -32.40
CA ASN A 533 -12.67 38.72 -32.33
C ASN A 533 -12.85 38.25 -30.88
N VAL A 534 -11.92 38.60 -29.97
CA VAL A 534 -12.05 38.27 -28.54
C VAL A 534 -13.21 38.98 -27.85
N LEU A 535 -13.45 40.24 -28.19
CA LEU A 535 -14.58 40.98 -27.63
C LEU A 535 -15.90 40.38 -28.14
N GLU A 536 -15.94 40.02 -29.41
CA GLU A 536 -17.09 39.34 -30.02
C GLU A 536 -17.33 37.96 -29.42
N CYS A 537 -16.26 37.21 -29.10
CA CYS A 537 -16.33 35.96 -28.38
C CYS A 537 -17.02 36.12 -27.01
N TRP A 538 -16.65 37.15 -26.24
CA TRP A 538 -17.24 37.41 -24.93
C TRP A 538 -18.64 38.02 -24.99
N MET A 539 -18.96 38.74 -26.08
CA MET A 539 -20.30 39.28 -26.35
C MET A 539 -21.23 38.26 -27.03
N LYS A 540 -20.70 37.11 -27.46
CA LYS A 540 -21.43 36.07 -28.21
C LYS A 540 -22.01 36.59 -29.54
N THR A 541 -21.26 37.43 -30.23
CA THR A 541 -21.58 37.92 -31.58
C THR A 541 -20.85 37.10 -32.65
N ASP A 542 -21.22 37.31 -33.92
CA ASP A 542 -20.60 36.62 -35.05
C ASP A 542 -19.46 37.47 -35.66
N PRO A 543 -18.19 37.04 -35.58
CA PRO A 543 -17.03 37.85 -35.97
C PRO A 543 -16.89 38.13 -37.47
N TYR A 544 -17.78 37.57 -38.28
CA TYR A 544 -17.84 37.81 -39.72
C TYR A 544 -19.05 38.67 -40.15
N SER A 545 -19.79 39.22 -39.19
CA SER A 545 -21.07 39.88 -39.42
C SER A 545 -21.07 41.30 -38.87
N VAL A 546 -20.90 42.28 -39.78
CA VAL A 546 -20.77 43.70 -39.42
C VAL A 546 -21.84 44.15 -38.44
N ASN A 547 -21.45 44.38 -37.18
CA ASN A 547 -22.36 44.78 -36.12
C ASN A 547 -22.55 46.30 -36.19
N ASN A 548 -23.24 46.82 -37.22
CA ASN A 548 -23.55 48.23 -37.53
C ASN A 548 -23.55 49.23 -36.33
N SER A 549 -22.39 49.55 -35.77
CA SER A 549 -22.25 50.33 -34.55
C SER A 549 -20.92 51.08 -34.55
N SER A 550 -20.77 51.99 -35.50
CA SER A 550 -19.63 52.91 -35.55
C SER A 550 -19.46 53.82 -34.32
N ASN A 551 -20.39 53.77 -33.37
CA ASN A 551 -20.45 54.62 -32.18
C ASN A 551 -20.43 53.79 -30.88
N THR A 552 -19.40 52.98 -30.68
CA THR A 552 -19.19 52.20 -29.44
C THR A 552 -17.99 52.73 -28.67
N ALA A 553 -18.04 52.64 -27.33
CA ALA A 553 -16.97 53.12 -26.48
C ALA A 553 -15.69 52.28 -26.66
N ILE A 554 -15.85 50.97 -26.88
CA ILE A 554 -14.76 50.03 -27.21
C ILE A 554 -13.95 50.51 -28.41
N ARG A 555 -14.62 50.72 -29.55
CA ARG A 555 -13.95 51.14 -30.79
C ARG A 555 -13.23 52.47 -30.60
N ASN A 556 -13.85 53.40 -29.88
CA ASN A 556 -13.22 54.69 -29.58
C ASN A 556 -11.95 54.53 -28.73
N ALA A 557 -11.99 53.69 -27.69
CA ALA A 557 -10.86 53.43 -26.82
C ALA A 557 -9.69 52.74 -27.54
N ILE A 558 -9.99 51.76 -28.39
CA ILE A 558 -9.01 51.07 -29.24
C ILE A 558 -8.33 52.06 -30.19
N ALA A 559 -9.12 52.81 -30.96
CA ALA A 559 -8.62 53.80 -31.91
C ALA A 559 -7.81 54.92 -31.22
N ALA A 560 -8.12 55.26 -29.97
CA ALA A 560 -7.37 56.25 -29.22
C ALA A 560 -5.89 55.87 -29.00
N VAL A 561 -5.55 54.58 -29.05
CA VAL A 561 -4.15 54.12 -28.96
C VAL A 561 -3.63 53.72 -30.34
N ASP A 562 -4.31 52.81 -31.04
CA ASP A 562 -3.75 52.17 -32.24
C ASP A 562 -3.45 53.17 -33.37
N ASP A 563 -4.38 54.10 -33.63
CA ASP A 563 -4.18 55.15 -34.63
C ASP A 563 -3.00 56.07 -34.29
N LYS A 564 -2.62 56.15 -33.02
CA LYS A 564 -1.51 57.00 -32.54
C LYS A 564 -0.17 56.29 -32.57
N LEU A 565 -0.14 54.96 -32.54
CA LEU A 565 1.11 54.20 -32.65
C LEU A 565 1.56 54.05 -34.10
N ALA A 566 0.63 54.13 -35.05
CA ALA A 566 0.88 53.92 -36.47
C ALA A 566 2.07 54.76 -37.00
N GLY A 567 3.12 54.09 -37.47
CA GLY A 567 4.30 54.70 -38.08
C GLY A 567 5.28 55.39 -37.12
N LEU A 568 5.07 55.30 -35.80
CA LEU A 568 5.97 55.88 -34.81
C LEU A 568 7.13 54.93 -34.42
N SER A 569 8.28 55.52 -34.08
CA SER A 569 9.40 54.78 -33.47
C SER A 569 9.33 54.86 -31.94
N PRO A 570 9.31 53.73 -31.20
CA PRO A 570 9.22 53.74 -29.75
C PRO A 570 10.28 54.59 -29.04
N SER A 571 11.52 54.59 -29.55
CA SER A 571 12.63 55.33 -28.95
C SER A 571 12.37 56.84 -28.81
N ALA A 572 11.65 57.44 -29.77
CA ALA A 572 11.30 58.86 -29.78
C ALA A 572 9.90 59.13 -29.21
N ALA A 573 8.99 58.16 -29.31
CA ALA A 573 7.57 58.33 -28.98
C ALA A 573 7.16 57.81 -27.59
N LEU A 574 8.04 57.13 -26.87
CA LEU A 574 7.79 56.72 -25.47
C LEU A 574 7.96 57.87 -24.45
N PRO A 575 9.05 58.68 -24.45
CA PRO A 575 9.26 59.66 -23.39
C PRO A 575 8.18 60.74 -23.39
N ILE A 576 7.53 61.00 -22.25
CA ILE A 576 6.50 62.04 -22.13
C ILE A 576 7.12 63.44 -22.12
N PHE A 577 8.33 63.54 -21.59
CA PHE A 577 9.10 64.77 -21.52
C PHE A 577 10.37 64.65 -22.35
N SER A 578 10.66 65.66 -23.16
CA SER A 578 11.94 65.81 -23.87
C SER A 578 13.01 66.44 -22.96
N ILE A 579 12.58 67.20 -21.96
CA ILE A 579 13.41 67.69 -20.85
C ILE A 579 12.68 67.37 -19.55
N GLN A 580 13.34 66.68 -18.63
CA GLN A 580 12.79 66.34 -17.32
C GLN A 580 13.84 66.61 -16.23
N ASN A 581 13.76 67.78 -15.59
CA ASN A 581 14.69 68.17 -14.53
C ASN A 581 13.97 68.37 -13.20
N HIS A 582 14.11 67.37 -12.33
CA HIS A 582 13.52 67.36 -11.00
C HIS A 582 14.16 68.35 -10.01
N SER A 583 15.37 68.85 -10.29
CA SER A 583 16.06 69.81 -9.42
C SER A 583 15.65 71.26 -9.69
N THR A 584 15.31 71.59 -10.95
CA THR A 584 15.05 72.98 -11.37
C THR A 584 13.62 73.24 -11.83
N THR A 585 12.69 72.30 -11.61
CA THR A 585 11.29 72.38 -12.11
C THR A 585 11.17 72.57 -13.62
N ASN A 586 12.22 72.25 -14.40
CA ASN A 586 12.20 72.41 -15.85
C ASN A 586 11.71 71.12 -16.50
N TYR A 587 10.46 71.14 -16.96
CA TYR A 587 9.86 70.06 -17.73
C TYR A 587 9.46 70.60 -19.10
N VAL A 588 9.76 69.86 -20.17
CA VAL A 588 9.27 70.17 -21.52
C VAL A 588 8.62 68.92 -22.07
N ARG A 589 7.32 69.00 -22.39
CA ARG A 589 6.58 67.89 -22.99
C ARG A 589 7.17 67.53 -24.34
N ASN A 590 7.31 66.23 -24.58
CA ASN A 590 7.78 65.69 -25.85
C ASN A 590 6.64 65.67 -26.86
N THR A 591 6.73 66.50 -27.89
CA THR A 591 5.74 66.54 -28.99
C THR A 591 5.73 65.27 -29.84
N ASN A 592 6.78 64.45 -29.77
CA ASN A 592 6.84 63.17 -30.47
C ASN A 592 6.22 62.02 -29.68
N CYS A 593 5.87 62.23 -28.40
CA CYS A 593 5.22 61.20 -27.59
C CYS A 593 3.87 60.83 -28.22
N TRP A 594 3.56 59.53 -28.35
CA TRP A 594 2.30 59.10 -28.95
C TRP A 594 1.08 59.60 -28.17
N ALA A 595 1.24 59.77 -26.85
CA ALA A 595 0.21 60.29 -25.96
C ALA A 595 0.16 61.83 -25.86
N TYR A 596 1.03 62.56 -26.58
CA TYR A 596 1.08 64.02 -26.57
C TYR A 596 -0.27 64.72 -26.88
N PRO A 597 -1.14 64.19 -27.78
CA PRO A 597 -2.44 64.81 -28.04
C PRO A 597 -3.36 64.83 -26.81
N TYR A 598 -3.24 63.84 -25.92
CA TYR A 598 -4.11 63.65 -24.77
C TYR A 598 -3.72 64.52 -23.57
N ASP A 599 -4.73 64.89 -22.78
CA ASP A 599 -4.52 65.63 -21.54
C ASP A 599 -4.21 64.69 -20.38
N ILE A 600 -2.91 64.42 -20.21
CA ILE A 600 -2.36 63.64 -19.10
C ILE A 600 -1.77 64.54 -17.99
N THR A 601 -2.19 65.80 -17.90
CA THR A 601 -1.67 66.76 -16.90
C THR A 601 -2.03 66.39 -15.45
N CYS A 602 -3.02 65.52 -15.27
CA CYS A 602 -3.40 64.94 -13.99
C CYS A 602 -2.29 64.12 -13.33
N ASN A 603 -1.32 63.60 -14.09
CA ASN A 603 -0.27 62.77 -13.52
C ASN A 603 0.91 63.62 -13.02
N SER A 604 1.32 63.37 -11.79
CA SER A 604 2.47 64.03 -11.19
C SER A 604 3.78 63.37 -11.63
N PRO A 605 4.72 64.09 -12.28
CA PRO A 605 5.96 63.46 -12.70
C PRO A 605 7.01 63.34 -11.58
N TRP A 606 6.71 63.85 -10.37
CA TRP A 606 7.65 63.91 -9.27
C TRP A 606 7.00 64.31 -7.95
N ASN A 607 7.49 63.74 -6.84
CA ASN A 607 7.20 64.23 -5.50
C ASN A 607 8.46 64.36 -4.61
N SER A 608 8.39 65.15 -3.54
CA SER A 608 9.55 65.44 -2.69
C SER A 608 9.97 64.33 -1.71
N ALA A 609 9.13 63.33 -1.46
CA ALA A 609 9.45 62.22 -0.57
C ALA A 609 10.13 61.05 -1.31
N GLY A 610 9.65 60.74 -2.52
CA GLY A 610 10.05 59.57 -3.29
C GLY A 610 10.73 59.88 -4.63
N GLY A 611 10.80 61.14 -5.03
CA GLY A 611 11.38 61.52 -6.32
C GLY A 611 10.52 61.06 -7.49
N VAL A 612 11.08 60.20 -8.35
CA VAL A 612 10.46 59.70 -9.60
C VAL A 612 9.73 58.37 -9.45
N TYR A 613 9.94 57.68 -8.33
CA TYR A 613 9.53 56.29 -8.11
C TYR A 613 8.13 56.15 -7.47
N TYR A 614 7.44 57.28 -7.25
CA TYR A 614 6.23 57.32 -6.41
C TYR A 614 5.27 58.43 -6.87
N THR A 615 4.77 58.33 -8.10
CA THR A 615 3.88 59.35 -8.68
C THR A 615 2.47 59.26 -8.10
N GLY A 616 1.67 60.30 -8.35
CA GLY A 616 0.27 60.35 -7.91
C GLY A 616 -0.59 60.98 -8.99
N THR A 617 -1.84 60.53 -9.07
CA THR A 617 -2.79 60.98 -10.09
C THR A 617 -3.84 61.89 -9.47
N LEU A 618 -3.99 63.09 -10.02
CA LEU A 618 -4.99 64.04 -9.59
C LEU A 618 -6.39 63.55 -10.00
N ILE A 619 -7.26 63.34 -9.01
CA ILE A 619 -8.63 62.84 -9.18
C ILE A 619 -9.70 63.90 -8.89
N SER A 620 -9.29 65.03 -8.31
CA SER A 620 -10.09 66.26 -8.21
C SER A 620 -9.14 67.45 -7.99
N PRO A 621 -9.60 68.71 -8.03
CA PRO A 621 -8.72 69.87 -7.83
C PRO A 621 -7.94 69.84 -6.51
N ARG A 622 -8.44 69.09 -5.52
CA ARG A 622 -7.90 69.00 -4.16
C ARG A 622 -7.30 67.65 -3.79
N HIS A 623 -7.49 66.60 -4.60
CA HIS A 623 -7.17 65.23 -4.20
C HIS A 623 -6.29 64.51 -5.22
N VAL A 624 -5.27 63.81 -4.72
CA VAL A 624 -4.38 62.94 -5.50
C VAL A 624 -4.51 61.51 -4.98
N ILE A 625 -4.53 60.53 -5.87
CA ILE A 625 -4.56 59.10 -5.54
C ILE A 625 -3.23 58.45 -5.90
N PHE A 626 -2.76 57.52 -5.06
CA PHE A 626 -1.55 56.74 -5.24
C PHE A 626 -1.64 55.42 -4.46
N ALA A 627 -0.64 54.54 -4.59
CA ALA A 627 -0.64 53.24 -3.93
C ALA A 627 -0.51 53.37 -2.39
N ALA A 628 -1.25 52.57 -1.62
CA ALA A 628 -1.25 52.66 -0.15
C ALA A 628 0.03 52.15 0.52
N HIS A 629 0.71 51.18 -0.09
CA HIS A 629 1.99 50.66 0.36
C HIS A 629 3.11 51.70 0.30
N PHE A 630 2.83 52.90 -0.22
CA PHE A 630 3.67 54.08 -0.06
C PHE A 630 3.41 54.74 1.30
N ASP A 631 4.15 54.36 2.33
CA ASP A 631 4.11 55.02 3.65
C ASP A 631 4.89 56.34 3.70
N TYR A 632 5.66 56.67 2.66
CA TYR A 632 6.53 57.85 2.62
C TYR A 632 5.85 59.15 2.14
N VAL A 633 4.67 59.07 1.48
CA VAL A 633 3.92 60.27 1.09
C VAL A 633 3.13 60.75 2.30
N THR A 634 3.70 61.72 3.02
CA THR A 634 3.16 62.25 4.27
C THR A 634 2.78 63.72 4.15
N ASN A 635 2.23 64.28 5.22
CA ASN A 635 2.03 65.72 5.35
C ASN A 635 3.35 66.48 5.08
N GLY A 636 3.28 67.50 4.22
CA GLY A 636 4.42 68.28 3.74
C GLY A 636 5.02 67.82 2.42
N THR A 637 4.69 66.62 1.91
CA THR A 637 5.19 66.14 0.62
C THR A 637 4.70 67.04 -0.52
N ILE A 638 5.61 67.53 -1.35
CA ILE A 638 5.30 68.38 -2.51
C ILE A 638 5.04 67.49 -3.72
N MET A 639 3.89 67.66 -4.36
CA MET A 639 3.52 67.09 -5.65
C MET A 639 3.67 68.15 -6.75
N ARG A 640 4.18 67.76 -7.92
CA ARG A 640 4.25 68.62 -9.11
C ARG A 640 3.25 68.17 -10.16
N PHE A 641 2.65 69.11 -10.88
CA PHE A 641 1.86 68.85 -12.08
C PHE A 641 2.39 69.74 -13.20
N VAL A 642 2.44 69.23 -14.42
CA VAL A 642 2.98 69.96 -15.58
C VAL A 642 1.87 70.18 -16.59
N ASP A 643 1.55 71.44 -16.85
CA ASP A 643 0.49 71.81 -17.79
C ASP A 643 0.90 71.60 -19.26
N ARG A 644 -0.02 71.88 -20.19
CA ARG A 644 0.24 71.75 -21.63
C ARG A 644 1.21 72.81 -22.19
N GLN A 645 1.48 73.87 -21.44
CA GLN A 645 2.41 74.95 -21.78
C GLN A 645 3.76 74.81 -21.09
N ASN A 646 4.02 73.66 -20.42
CA ASN A 646 5.24 73.34 -19.68
C ASN A 646 5.41 74.10 -18.35
N ASN A 647 4.36 74.75 -17.83
CA ASN A 647 4.40 75.35 -16.51
C ASN A 647 4.22 74.28 -15.42
N VAL A 648 4.91 74.46 -14.30
CA VAL A 648 4.84 73.56 -13.15
C VAL A 648 3.93 74.16 -12.07
N VAL A 649 2.97 73.36 -11.62
CA VAL A 649 2.11 73.64 -10.46
C VAL A 649 2.54 72.75 -9.31
N GLU A 650 2.96 73.35 -8.20
CA GLU A 650 3.32 72.63 -6.97
C GLU A 650 2.19 72.70 -5.93
N ARG A 651 1.91 71.59 -5.25
CA ARG A 651 0.99 71.51 -4.12
C ARG A 651 1.58 70.63 -3.02
N SER A 652 1.40 71.01 -1.76
CA SER A 652 1.82 70.18 -0.64
C SER A 652 0.67 69.32 -0.14
N ILE A 653 0.93 68.06 0.19
CA ILE A 653 0.01 67.17 0.89
C ILE A 653 -0.17 67.67 2.32
N VAL A 654 -1.41 67.77 2.79
CA VAL A 654 -1.75 68.16 4.17
C VAL A 654 -2.31 67.02 5.01
N ALA A 655 -2.90 66.03 4.36
CA ALA A 655 -3.42 64.82 4.99
C ALA A 655 -3.41 63.68 3.95
N THR A 656 -3.29 62.45 4.43
CA THR A 656 -3.44 61.24 3.63
C THR A 656 -4.34 60.27 4.36
N MET A 657 -5.10 59.48 3.60
CA MET A 657 -5.94 58.43 4.15
C MET A 657 -5.87 57.22 3.23
N ARG A 658 -5.42 56.10 3.81
CA ARG A 658 -5.46 54.79 3.15
C ARG A 658 -6.88 54.24 3.21
N HIS A 659 -7.23 53.39 2.26
CA HIS A 659 -8.48 52.66 2.33
C HIS A 659 -8.58 51.88 3.65
N PRO A 660 -9.73 51.92 4.37
CA PRO A 660 -9.88 51.32 5.70
C PRO A 660 -9.54 49.83 5.76
N SER A 661 -9.82 49.10 4.67
CA SER A 661 -9.53 47.67 4.55
C SER A 661 -8.08 47.31 4.19
N PHE A 662 -7.17 48.30 4.04
CA PHE A 662 -5.78 48.01 3.70
C PHE A 662 -5.04 47.36 4.89
N PRO A 663 -4.48 46.14 4.75
CA PRO A 663 -4.03 45.34 5.89
C PRO A 663 -2.65 45.74 6.46
N GLY A 664 -1.84 46.49 5.71
CA GLY A 664 -0.57 47.03 6.19
C GLY A 664 0.58 46.04 6.47
N THR A 665 0.38 44.72 6.26
CA THR A 665 1.42 43.67 6.42
C THR A 665 1.58 42.82 5.16
N ASN A 666 2.74 42.16 5.00
CA ASN A 666 3.26 41.47 3.81
C ASN A 666 2.38 40.42 3.10
N ASP A 667 1.19 40.11 3.59
CA ASP A 667 0.28 39.17 2.95
C ASP A 667 -0.93 39.94 2.40
N PHE A 668 -0.91 40.14 1.08
CA PHE A 668 -1.96 40.76 0.25
C PHE A 668 -2.22 42.25 0.54
N TYR A 669 -1.37 43.13 0.00
CA TYR A 669 -1.60 44.58 -0.11
C TYR A 669 -2.85 44.88 -0.97
N TYR A 670 -4.04 44.73 -0.41
CA TYR A 670 -5.30 44.96 -1.11
C TYR A 670 -6.42 45.37 -0.13
N PRO A 671 -7.26 46.37 -0.45
CA PRO A 671 -7.12 47.32 -1.55
C PRO A 671 -5.99 48.32 -1.28
N ASP A 672 -5.08 48.46 -2.23
CA ASP A 672 -3.84 49.22 -2.10
C ASP A 672 -3.96 50.62 -2.72
N ILE A 673 -4.83 51.44 -2.13
CA ILE A 673 -5.11 52.82 -2.54
C ILE A 673 -5.06 53.78 -1.33
N CYS A 674 -4.44 54.93 -1.55
CA CYS A 674 -4.36 56.04 -0.62
C CYS A 674 -4.71 57.34 -1.33
N VAL A 675 -5.54 58.15 -0.68
CA VAL A 675 -5.91 59.49 -1.16
C VAL A 675 -5.17 60.53 -0.32
N GLY A 676 -4.56 61.50 -0.98
CA GLY A 676 -3.92 62.66 -0.37
C GLY A 676 -4.70 63.93 -0.62
N LEU A 677 -4.89 64.73 0.44
CA LEU A 677 -5.46 66.07 0.39
C LEU A 677 -4.36 67.10 0.12
N LEU A 678 -4.55 67.95 -0.88
CA LEU A 678 -3.66 69.05 -1.23
C LEU A 678 -3.96 70.31 -0.37
N ASN A 679 -2.94 71.13 -0.15
CA ASN A 679 -3.04 72.38 0.62
C ASN A 679 -3.86 73.48 -0.06
N SER A 680 -4.03 73.41 -1.37
CA SER A 680 -4.80 74.35 -2.19
C SER A 680 -5.26 73.66 -3.48
N ASP A 681 -6.35 74.13 -4.08
CA ASP A 681 -6.84 73.59 -5.37
C ASP A 681 -5.79 73.84 -6.45
N VAL A 682 -5.58 72.88 -7.36
CA VAL A 682 -4.82 73.15 -8.59
C VAL A 682 -5.65 74.04 -9.54
N PRO A 683 -5.02 74.88 -10.38
CA PRO A 683 -5.75 75.68 -11.37
C PRO A 683 -6.34 74.78 -12.46
N THR A 684 -7.66 74.57 -12.46
CA THR A 684 -8.36 73.64 -13.37
C THR A 684 -8.35 74.08 -14.83
N ASN A 685 -7.95 75.32 -15.11
CA ASN A 685 -7.70 75.82 -16.45
C ASN A 685 -6.30 75.44 -16.99
N GLN A 686 -5.42 74.89 -16.15
CA GLN A 686 -4.07 74.46 -16.50
C GLN A 686 -3.89 72.94 -16.34
N ILE A 687 -4.42 72.40 -15.24
CA ILE A 687 -4.29 70.98 -14.87
C ILE A 687 -5.68 70.36 -14.83
N SER A 688 -5.88 69.33 -15.65
CA SER A 688 -7.09 68.52 -15.67
C SER A 688 -7.02 67.42 -14.62
N CYS A 689 -8.18 67.01 -14.09
CA CYS A 689 -8.31 65.85 -13.20
C CYS A 689 -8.66 64.61 -14.03
N ALA A 690 -8.16 63.44 -13.64
CA ALA A 690 -8.57 62.19 -14.26
C ALA A 690 -10.03 61.88 -13.90
N LYS A 691 -10.80 61.43 -14.90
CA LYS A 691 -12.14 60.90 -14.67
C LYS A 691 -12.09 59.41 -14.31
N VAL A 692 -13.21 58.84 -13.91
CA VAL A 692 -13.36 57.40 -13.64
C VAL A 692 -14.51 56.81 -14.44
N LEU A 693 -14.58 55.49 -14.57
CA LEU A 693 -15.70 54.85 -15.28
C LEU A 693 -17.00 54.88 -14.43
N PRO A 694 -18.18 55.06 -15.05
CA PRO A 694 -19.46 54.95 -14.35
C PRO A 694 -19.74 53.50 -13.92
N ASP A 695 -20.69 53.26 -13.00
CA ASP A 695 -21.01 51.89 -12.54
C ASP A 695 -21.57 51.00 -13.67
N THR A 696 -22.15 51.63 -14.68
CA THR A 696 -22.72 51.00 -15.88
C THR A 696 -21.68 50.81 -17.00
N PHE A 697 -20.38 50.90 -16.71
CA PHE A 697 -19.36 50.82 -17.76
C PHE A 697 -19.36 49.48 -18.51
N SER A 698 -19.78 48.40 -17.85
CA SER A 698 -19.88 47.06 -18.44
C SER A 698 -20.80 47.04 -19.66
N ASP A 699 -21.83 47.88 -19.64
CA ASP A 699 -22.83 47.98 -20.70
C ASP A 699 -22.23 48.59 -21.97
N TYR A 700 -21.03 49.17 -21.90
CA TYR A 700 -20.36 49.86 -23.01
C TYR A 700 -18.97 49.29 -23.34
N LEU A 701 -18.29 48.69 -22.37
CA LEU A 701 -16.91 48.20 -22.47
C LEU A 701 -16.78 46.70 -22.14
N SER A 702 -17.88 46.01 -21.80
CA SER A 702 -17.84 44.67 -21.21
C SER A 702 -16.88 44.68 -20.00
N LYS A 703 -15.96 43.74 -19.91
CA LYS A 703 -14.89 43.72 -18.89
C LYS A 703 -13.62 44.46 -19.29
N GLY A 704 -13.59 45.08 -20.48
CA GLY A 704 -12.43 45.79 -21.01
C GLY A 704 -11.37 44.91 -21.66
N THR A 705 -11.67 43.64 -21.93
CA THR A 705 -10.72 42.66 -22.48
C THR A 705 -10.04 43.16 -23.76
N ARG A 706 -8.70 43.17 -23.76
CA ARG A 706 -7.80 43.64 -24.82
C ARG A 706 -7.96 45.10 -25.27
N ILE A 707 -8.69 45.94 -24.51
CA ILE A 707 -8.74 47.39 -24.76
C ILE A 707 -7.41 48.01 -24.32
N PRO A 708 -6.71 48.75 -25.20
CA PRO A 708 -5.41 49.31 -24.87
C PRO A 708 -5.54 50.51 -23.92
N ALA A 709 -4.59 50.63 -23.01
CA ALA A 709 -4.48 51.71 -22.04
C ALA A 709 -3.04 52.18 -21.92
N LEU A 710 -2.87 53.46 -21.57
CA LEU A 710 -1.60 54.06 -21.26
C LEU A 710 -1.21 53.74 -19.82
N SER A 711 0.03 53.33 -19.64
CA SER A 711 0.69 53.29 -18.35
C SER A 711 1.99 54.08 -18.39
N MET A 712 2.53 54.39 -17.22
CA MET A 712 3.83 55.01 -17.07
C MET A 712 4.70 54.21 -16.12
N ASN A 713 6.02 54.28 -16.36
CA ASN A 713 7.01 53.77 -15.43
C ASN A 713 7.71 54.92 -14.70
N GLN A 714 8.63 54.60 -13.78
CA GLN A 714 9.43 55.58 -13.03
C GLN A 714 10.20 56.60 -13.91
N PHE A 715 10.37 56.32 -15.20
CA PHE A 715 11.02 57.22 -16.17
C PHE A 715 10.03 58.04 -17.01
N HIS A 716 8.73 58.01 -16.68
CA HIS A 716 7.66 58.78 -17.34
C HIS A 716 7.61 58.54 -18.85
N LYS A 717 7.67 57.27 -19.23
CA LYS A 717 7.45 56.80 -20.59
C LYS A 717 6.02 56.28 -20.73
N ALA A 718 5.34 56.68 -21.80
CA ALA A 718 3.97 56.27 -22.11
C ALA A 718 3.99 54.85 -22.70
N TYR A 719 3.95 53.82 -21.86
CA TYR A 719 3.85 52.44 -22.31
C TYR A 719 2.40 52.03 -22.56
N VAL A 720 2.19 51.05 -23.45
CA VAL A 720 0.88 50.54 -23.82
C VAL A 720 0.66 49.17 -23.17
N PHE A 721 -0.45 49.01 -22.48
CA PHE A 721 -0.89 47.77 -21.85
C PHE A 721 -2.29 47.43 -22.35
N ASP A 722 -2.60 46.15 -22.49
CA ASP A 722 -3.96 45.72 -22.78
C ASP A 722 -4.68 45.43 -21.47
N VAL A 723 -5.89 45.96 -21.28
CA VAL A 723 -6.73 45.59 -20.15
C VAL A 723 -7.18 44.13 -20.32
N ARG A 724 -7.04 43.32 -19.27
CA ARG A 724 -7.57 41.95 -19.24
C ARG A 724 -8.98 41.93 -18.71
N ASP A 725 -9.17 42.57 -17.56
CA ASP A 725 -10.41 42.52 -16.81
C ASP A 725 -10.48 43.72 -15.85
N ILE A 726 -11.66 44.32 -15.77
CA ILE A 726 -12.05 45.33 -14.79
C ILE A 726 -13.12 44.66 -13.92
N SER A 727 -12.72 43.85 -12.93
CA SER A 727 -13.66 42.99 -12.20
C SER A 727 -13.91 43.38 -10.75
N ARG A 728 -15.16 43.12 -10.33
CA ARG A 728 -15.63 43.13 -8.93
C ARG A 728 -15.56 41.77 -8.23
N SER A 729 -15.21 40.70 -8.95
CA SER A 729 -15.40 39.34 -8.46
C SER A 729 -14.29 38.42 -8.94
N TYR A 730 -13.13 38.54 -8.30
CA TYR A 730 -12.11 37.49 -8.31
C TYR A 730 -12.48 36.41 -7.27
N PRO A 731 -11.91 35.19 -7.32
CA PRO A 731 -12.22 34.12 -6.35
C PRO A 731 -11.91 34.48 -4.89
N ASP A 732 -11.06 35.48 -4.65
CA ASP A 732 -10.73 36.03 -3.33
C ASP A 732 -11.58 37.27 -2.96
N ASN A 733 -12.62 37.58 -3.75
CA ASN A 733 -13.48 38.75 -3.64
C ASN A 733 -12.76 40.11 -3.77
N SER A 734 -11.54 40.13 -4.31
CA SER A 734 -10.82 41.38 -4.59
C SER A 734 -11.31 42.04 -5.87
N ILE A 735 -11.32 43.37 -5.86
CA ILE A 735 -11.81 44.25 -6.93
C ILE A 735 -10.61 44.90 -7.65
N ARG A 736 -10.19 44.34 -8.79
CA ARG A 736 -8.93 44.67 -9.45
C ARG A 736 -9.13 45.14 -10.88
N THR A 737 -8.23 46.00 -11.34
CA THR A 737 -8.00 46.23 -12.77
C THR A 737 -6.73 45.48 -13.15
N ILE A 738 -6.84 44.61 -14.15
CA ILE A 738 -5.78 43.70 -14.54
C ILE A 738 -5.41 43.99 -15.98
N THR A 739 -4.12 43.92 -16.29
CA THR A 739 -3.60 44.07 -17.64
C THR A 739 -2.85 42.82 -18.09
N ARG A 740 -2.70 42.69 -19.40
CA ARG A 740 -1.83 41.72 -20.05
C ARG A 740 -0.82 42.45 -20.92
N ARG A 741 0.26 41.75 -21.24
CA ARG A 741 1.14 42.14 -22.33
C ARG A 741 0.31 42.17 -23.63
N PRO A 742 0.42 43.23 -24.45
CA PRO A 742 -0.23 43.27 -25.74
C PRO A 742 0.19 42.11 -26.64
N VAL A 743 -0.74 41.58 -27.42
CA VAL A 743 -0.48 40.53 -28.42
C VAL A 743 -0.14 41.11 -29.79
N ASP A 744 -0.73 42.25 -30.15
CA ASP A 744 -0.40 42.97 -31.39
C ASP A 744 1.05 43.48 -31.39
N SER A 745 1.73 43.28 -32.52
CA SER A 745 3.14 43.62 -32.70
C SER A 745 3.42 45.13 -32.61
N ALA A 746 2.48 45.99 -33.04
CA ALA A 746 2.64 47.43 -32.97
C ALA A 746 2.59 47.89 -31.52
N ARG A 747 1.58 47.46 -30.74
CA ARG A 747 1.48 47.71 -29.30
C ARG A 747 2.65 47.15 -28.52
N GLN A 748 3.08 45.92 -28.83
CA GLN A 748 4.23 45.29 -28.17
C GLN A 748 5.51 46.12 -28.29
N SER A 749 5.72 46.83 -29.40
CA SER A 749 6.87 47.71 -29.56
C SER A 749 6.87 48.92 -28.59
N PHE A 750 5.70 49.27 -28.05
CA PHE A 750 5.45 50.30 -27.04
C PHE A 750 5.15 49.71 -25.65
N TYR A 751 5.44 48.44 -25.42
CA TYR A 751 5.24 47.78 -24.12
C TYR A 751 6.57 47.55 -23.39
N THR A 752 6.52 47.61 -22.06
CA THR A 752 7.56 47.04 -21.20
C THR A 752 6.90 46.45 -19.96
N GLY A 753 7.50 45.41 -19.39
CA GLY A 753 7.03 44.88 -18.12
C GLY A 753 7.21 45.89 -16.99
N LEU A 754 6.30 45.86 -16.01
CA LEU A 754 6.41 46.67 -14.81
C LEU A 754 7.65 46.28 -13.99
N GLN A 755 8.28 47.26 -13.36
CA GLN A 755 9.46 47.08 -12.52
C GLN A 755 9.25 47.74 -11.15
N GLY A 756 10.07 47.34 -10.17
CA GLY A 756 10.06 48.00 -8.86
C GLY A 756 10.32 49.50 -9.01
N GLY A 757 9.41 50.32 -8.48
CA GLY A 757 9.39 51.77 -8.69
C GLY A 757 8.28 52.28 -9.61
N ASP A 758 7.55 51.38 -10.28
CA ASP A 758 6.40 51.77 -11.12
C ASP A 758 5.08 51.85 -10.33
N SER A 759 5.07 51.37 -9.08
CA SER A 759 3.93 51.46 -8.17
C SER A 759 3.34 52.88 -8.11
N GLY A 760 2.04 53.00 -7.91
CA GLY A 760 1.34 54.29 -7.86
C GLY A 760 1.17 55.01 -9.20
N ASN A 761 1.92 54.67 -10.26
CA ASN A 761 1.65 55.21 -11.59
C ASN A 761 0.26 54.76 -12.07
N PRO A 762 -0.43 55.62 -12.85
CA PRO A 762 -1.77 55.32 -13.31
C PRO A 762 -1.77 54.38 -14.52
N LEU A 763 -2.85 53.61 -14.61
CA LEU A 763 -3.35 53.05 -15.86
C LEU A 763 -4.50 53.93 -16.35
N LEU A 764 -4.32 54.54 -17.52
CA LEU A 764 -5.22 55.52 -18.13
C LEU A 764 -5.81 54.98 -19.43
N MET A 765 -7.14 55.00 -19.54
CA MET A 765 -7.86 54.75 -20.79
C MET A 765 -8.31 56.09 -21.39
N PHE A 766 -8.32 56.18 -22.72
CA PHE A 766 -8.79 57.36 -23.42
C PHE A 766 -10.10 57.06 -24.13
N ILE A 767 -11.15 57.81 -23.82
CA ILE A 767 -12.45 57.70 -24.47
C ILE A 767 -12.94 59.13 -24.77
N SER A 768 -13.32 59.40 -26.01
CA SER A 768 -13.64 60.74 -26.51
C SER A 768 -12.54 61.78 -26.27
N GLY A 769 -11.29 61.35 -26.15
CA GLY A 769 -10.16 62.21 -25.78
C GLY A 769 -10.12 62.60 -24.29
N GLU A 770 -11.04 62.11 -23.46
CA GLU A 770 -11.00 62.26 -22.01
C GLU A 770 -10.10 61.19 -21.38
N THR A 771 -9.37 61.58 -20.33
CA THR A 771 -8.45 60.71 -19.60
C THR A 771 -9.19 60.04 -18.44
N VAL A 772 -9.30 58.71 -18.49
CA VAL A 772 -10.02 57.90 -17.52
C VAL A 772 -9.04 57.03 -16.72
N LEU A 773 -9.01 57.20 -15.41
CA LEU A 773 -8.20 56.41 -14.49
C LEU A 773 -8.88 55.08 -14.16
N LEU A 774 -8.21 53.98 -14.47
CA LEU A 774 -8.71 52.63 -14.16
C LEU A 774 -8.13 52.08 -12.86
N THR A 775 -6.85 52.36 -12.60
CA THR A 775 -6.12 51.91 -11.42
C THR A 775 -4.83 52.70 -11.24
N VAL A 776 -4.25 52.62 -10.05
CA VAL A 776 -2.82 52.86 -9.81
C VAL A 776 -2.11 51.51 -9.59
N TRP A 777 -0.85 51.37 -9.96
CA TRP A 777 -0.15 50.09 -9.83
C TRP A 777 0.13 49.71 -8.39
N SER A 778 -0.23 48.47 -8.05
CA SER A 778 -0.08 47.91 -6.70
C SER A 778 0.85 46.70 -6.66
N TYR A 779 0.81 45.82 -7.68
CA TYR A 779 1.53 44.54 -7.67
C TYR A 779 2.12 44.15 -9.03
N GLY A 780 3.23 43.41 -8.98
CA GLY A 780 4.25 43.24 -10.03
C GLY A 780 3.89 42.48 -11.32
N ASP A 781 2.62 42.18 -11.58
CA ASP A 781 2.18 41.45 -12.79
C ASP A 781 1.12 42.21 -13.60
N GLY A 782 1.18 43.55 -13.59
CA GLY A 782 0.20 44.36 -14.33
C GLY A 782 -1.16 44.42 -13.65
N THR A 783 -1.18 44.43 -12.31
CA THR A 783 -2.41 44.46 -11.52
C THR A 783 -2.44 45.66 -10.56
N GLY A 784 -3.61 46.25 -10.42
CA GLY A 784 -3.84 47.32 -9.46
C GLY A 784 -5.26 47.31 -8.90
N THR A 785 -5.44 48.07 -7.83
CA THR A 785 -6.75 48.23 -7.17
C THR A 785 -7.69 49.04 -8.05
N SER A 786 -8.86 48.48 -8.40
CA SER A 786 -9.79 49.13 -9.33
C SER A 786 -10.36 50.42 -8.74
N VAL A 787 -10.08 51.55 -9.38
CA VAL A 787 -10.64 52.85 -8.98
C VAL A 787 -12.13 52.90 -9.29
N SER A 788 -12.53 52.41 -10.46
CA SER A 788 -13.93 52.43 -10.91
C SER A 788 -14.85 51.58 -10.05
N ALA A 789 -14.36 50.50 -9.46
CA ALA A 789 -15.21 49.63 -8.67
C ALA A 789 -15.20 49.94 -7.15
N LEU A 790 -14.20 50.70 -6.66
CA LEU A 790 -14.13 51.27 -5.30
C LEU A 790 -14.49 52.76 -5.23
N LYS A 791 -15.21 53.30 -6.22
CA LYS A 791 -15.55 54.74 -6.27
C LYS A 791 -16.25 55.26 -5.01
N SER A 792 -17.18 54.47 -4.46
CA SER A 792 -17.91 54.85 -3.24
C SER A 792 -16.92 55.04 -2.09
N ASP A 793 -16.07 54.04 -1.85
CA ASP A 793 -15.08 54.08 -0.78
C ASP A 793 -14.07 55.22 -0.97
N ILE A 794 -13.67 55.51 -2.21
CA ILE A 794 -12.78 56.64 -2.53
C ILE A 794 -13.48 57.98 -2.25
N ASN A 795 -14.76 58.13 -2.60
CA ASN A 795 -15.53 59.34 -2.29
C ASN A 795 -15.71 59.51 -0.78
N ASP A 796 -15.97 58.44 -0.02
CA ASP A 796 -16.04 58.48 1.43
C ASP A 796 -14.71 58.95 2.05
N ILE A 797 -13.58 58.43 1.55
CA ILE A 797 -12.23 58.89 1.94
C ILE A 797 -12.03 60.37 1.61
N MET A 798 -12.48 60.83 0.43
CA MET A 798 -12.40 62.24 0.04
C MET A 798 -13.26 63.13 0.95
N ASP A 799 -14.46 62.68 1.35
CA ASP A 799 -15.32 63.41 2.29
C ASP A 799 -14.67 63.54 3.68
N ASP A 800 -14.06 62.46 4.18
CA ASP A 800 -13.35 62.45 5.46
C ASP A 800 -12.10 63.34 5.44
N LEU A 801 -11.39 63.40 4.31
CA LEU A 801 -10.27 64.32 4.11
C LEU A 801 -10.74 65.78 3.94
N GLY A 802 -11.91 66.00 3.34
CA GLY A 802 -12.51 67.31 3.07
C GLY A 802 -12.26 67.80 1.64
N GLY A 803 -12.11 69.11 1.44
CA GLY A 803 -11.89 69.68 0.10
C GLY A 803 -13.14 69.83 -0.79
N GLY A 804 -14.24 69.13 -0.49
CA GLY A 804 -15.56 69.38 -1.09
C GLY A 804 -15.72 68.93 -2.54
N TYR A 805 -15.00 67.88 -2.94
CA TYR A 805 -15.05 67.30 -4.28
C TYR A 805 -15.24 65.79 -4.20
N HIS A 806 -15.84 65.21 -5.25
CA HIS A 806 -15.92 63.77 -5.48
C HIS A 806 -15.27 63.41 -6.83
N LEU A 807 -15.05 62.12 -7.04
CA LEU A 807 -14.65 61.59 -8.33
C LEU A 807 -15.64 62.01 -9.43
N GLN A 808 -15.13 62.36 -10.60
CA GLN A 808 -15.94 62.70 -11.75
C GLN A 808 -15.98 61.53 -12.74
N GLU A 809 -17.18 61.13 -13.14
CA GLU A 809 -17.37 60.06 -14.12
C GLU A 809 -17.26 60.59 -15.56
N ILE A 810 -16.75 59.74 -16.45
CA ILE A 810 -16.92 59.95 -17.89
C ILE A 810 -18.38 59.71 -18.30
N ASN A 811 -18.88 60.51 -19.25
CA ASN A 811 -20.21 60.30 -19.81
C ASN A 811 -20.15 59.31 -21.00
N LEU A 812 -20.63 58.09 -20.79
CA LEU A 812 -20.71 57.07 -21.84
C LEU A 812 -22.06 57.00 -22.56
N SER A 813 -23.08 57.77 -22.12
CA SER A 813 -24.44 57.71 -22.69
C SER A 813 -24.54 58.11 -24.16
N GLY A 814 -23.51 58.77 -24.70
CA GLY A 814 -23.39 59.07 -26.12
C GLY A 814 -22.99 57.88 -27.00
N TYR A 815 -22.55 56.77 -26.40
CA TYR A 815 -22.19 55.53 -27.09
C TYR A 815 -23.34 54.54 -27.08
N ARG A 816 -23.32 53.62 -28.05
CA ARG A 816 -24.24 52.47 -28.07
C ARG A 816 -23.84 51.48 -26.97
N SER A 817 -24.83 50.97 -26.24
CA SER A 817 -24.64 49.84 -25.32
C SER A 817 -24.42 48.53 -26.09
N LEU A 818 -23.77 47.56 -25.46
CA LEU A 818 -23.44 46.25 -26.02
C LEU A 818 -24.62 45.25 -25.98
N GLU A 819 -25.70 45.55 -25.26
CA GLU A 819 -26.94 44.75 -25.24
C GLU A 819 -27.79 44.86 -26.52
#